data_AF-A0A1C6KDZ5-F1
#
_entry.id   AF-A0A1C6KDZ5-F1
#
_cell.length_a   1.000
_cell.length_b   1.000
_cell.length_c   1.000
_cell.angle_alpha   90.00
_cell.angle_beta   90.00
_cell.angle_gamma   90.00
#
_symmetry.space_group_name_H-M   'P 1'
#
loop_
_entity.id
_entity.type
_entity.pdbx_description
1 polymer ?
#
loop_
_entity_poly.entity_id
_entity_poly.type
_entity_poly.pdbx_seq_one_letter_code
_entity_poly.pdbx_strand_id
1 'polypeptide(L)'
;MNHIGYQTAKDNSTINNAEQINYNIFDAPLKFYCDKKVQERPELKPVFQVLQFMVNKDNLRQRFGGANYKYDELAGFVGDSAGSRDEFRPDFLDDGYKSVIFCIAAVIRHFRMRENDNDLDTDEEYLLAEIVNTGLKLKYSSEVTTIKQYKQAKKRAEEIQKELAPYLNCATQYGNFFQFNNIYLEELTGAPFFTEDVKFSVSNEIIPNLIKPLYGDKPECGLREIIQNACDAMKELAALCGKKSGKPVEVYLVKETGGMKKLCVRDYGIGMTKDILLQKYFVIGESSKKDSPLNLVGQFGIGALAAFLLGDTVEVRTKPYGEKHLYHFFYSFSSNRESSINISIEEDSSFTHGTEVMVDLNGSLSKMGANQLINALKLDLWYRLPDVPIELYINGVRREIRCLRGSGHNWIKVKTPLEDTEVSYLYENYGGQIILNGLTVQENYDFMCRHIALKPYISIKSYGNSIQLNLERNRIVGGLPPVLSALQEHFIKLGLRELYESRNQFVDGQLNIRRYNCDNKYLCNIPLFFCKEGFGIYSRKTLEGIGRYKTVVMVYGCAGYPLINLNDLEENVLYLFKAELSKSEISDMIKGNIISYISKGILKAYFYDARDQYGGFKFLAMKALYKKLSGREYQGNKAAKFWPEHNKVKEEQFLHIFDEPGYIALDDTYREIFEGLKAISHPSVVRIESLTVWKYGSIRDDIDTGIIKMERQQSGGTKR
;
A
#
# COMPACT_ATOMS: atom_id res chain seq x y z
N MET A 1 -12.51 102.32 69.19
CA MET A 1 -13.18 101.39 70.13
C MET A 1 -14.10 100.48 69.32
N ASN A 2 -13.90 99.16 69.46
CA ASN A 2 -14.83 98.04 69.24
C ASN A 2 -15.52 97.91 67.86
N HIS A 3 -15.59 96.76 67.18
CA HIS A 3 -15.77 95.38 67.64
C HIS A 3 -15.15 94.38 66.66
N ILE A 4 -14.43 93.38 67.16
CA ILE A 4 -14.19 92.09 66.48
C ILE A 4 -15.19 91.10 67.10
N GLY A 5 -16.10 90.59 66.29
CA GLY A 5 -16.99 89.48 66.66
C GLY A 5 -16.28 88.15 66.40
N TYR A 6 -15.98 87.41 67.47
CA TYR A 6 -15.61 86.01 67.38
C TYR A 6 -16.83 85.17 66.98
N GLN A 7 -16.76 84.43 65.88
CA GLN A 7 -17.58 83.25 65.67
C GLN A 7 -16.75 82.01 66.04
N THR A 8 -17.11 81.39 67.15
CA THR A 8 -16.68 80.05 67.53
C THR A 8 -17.38 79.02 66.65
N ALA A 9 -16.61 78.21 65.93
CA ALA A 9 -17.09 77.03 65.24
C ALA A 9 -17.69 76.05 66.26
N LYS A 10 -19.00 75.81 66.16
CA LYS A 10 -19.64 74.65 66.76
C LYS A 10 -19.54 73.50 65.77
N ASP A 11 -19.20 72.33 66.30
CA ASP A 11 -19.28 70.98 65.72
C ASP A 11 -17.95 70.36 65.28
N ASN A 12 -17.48 69.43 66.14
CA ASN A 12 -16.36 68.51 65.88
C ASN A 12 -16.55 67.66 64.60
N SER A 13 -17.77 67.56 64.06
CA SER A 13 -18.05 66.83 62.80
C SER A 13 -17.52 67.54 61.56
N THR A 14 -17.51 68.88 61.54
CA THR A 14 -17.11 69.67 60.36
C THR A 14 -15.59 69.75 60.23
N ILE A 15 -14.88 69.79 61.36
CA ILE A 15 -13.41 69.74 61.43
C ILE A 15 -12.92 68.33 61.10
N ASN A 16 -13.52 67.28 61.67
CA ASN A 16 -13.20 65.90 61.32
C ASN A 16 -13.45 65.60 59.83
N ASN A 17 -14.54 66.11 59.24
CA ASN A 17 -14.80 65.96 57.81
C ASN A 17 -13.76 66.73 56.96
N ALA A 18 -13.37 67.95 57.33
CA ALA A 18 -12.36 68.71 56.60
C ALA A 18 -10.95 68.10 56.72
N GLU A 19 -10.58 67.58 57.89
CA GLU A 19 -9.32 66.85 58.11
C GLU A 19 -9.31 65.52 57.37
N GLN A 20 -10.41 64.77 57.37
CA GLN A 20 -10.55 63.50 56.65
C GLN A 20 -10.59 63.70 55.13
N ILE A 21 -11.20 64.79 54.65
CA ILE A 21 -11.15 65.21 53.23
C ILE A 21 -9.73 65.61 52.84
N ASN A 22 -9.04 66.43 53.65
CA ASN A 22 -7.64 66.79 53.40
C ASN A 22 -6.74 65.55 53.40
N TYR A 23 -6.88 64.66 54.38
CA TYR A 23 -6.12 63.41 54.47
C TYR A 23 -6.32 62.53 53.24
N ASN A 24 -7.58 62.32 52.81
CA ASN A 24 -7.88 61.50 51.62
C ASN A 24 -7.36 62.13 50.31
N ILE A 25 -7.39 63.46 50.18
CA ILE A 25 -6.86 64.16 49.01
C ILE A 25 -5.33 64.10 48.95
N PHE A 26 -4.63 64.26 50.08
CA PHE A 26 -3.17 64.32 50.11
C PHE A 26 -2.50 62.93 50.09
N ASP A 27 -3.10 61.92 50.73
CA ASP A 27 -2.51 60.57 50.83
C ASP A 27 -3.02 59.60 49.75
N ALA A 28 -4.25 59.77 49.25
CA ALA A 28 -4.83 58.89 48.24
C ALA A 28 -5.66 59.65 47.17
N PRO A 29 -5.05 60.61 46.45
CA PRO A 29 -5.77 61.50 45.53
C PRO A 29 -6.58 60.75 44.46
N LEU A 30 -6.01 59.70 43.84
CA LEU A 30 -6.71 58.89 42.84
C LEU A 30 -8.01 58.27 43.41
N LYS A 31 -7.93 57.71 44.62
CA LYS A 31 -9.08 57.08 45.27
C LYS A 31 -10.15 58.11 45.61
N PHE A 32 -9.76 59.26 46.15
CA PHE A 32 -10.68 60.35 46.47
C PHE A 32 -11.48 60.81 45.24
N TYR A 33 -10.81 61.08 44.12
CA TYR A 33 -11.47 61.55 42.90
C TYR A 33 -12.33 60.46 42.23
N CYS A 34 -11.91 59.19 42.30
CA CYS A 34 -12.75 58.06 41.89
C CYS A 34 -14.03 57.98 42.76
N ASP A 35 -13.88 57.99 44.09
CA ASP A 35 -15.01 57.87 45.03
C ASP A 35 -15.99 59.03 44.88
N LYS A 36 -15.48 60.25 44.65
CA LYS A 36 -16.29 61.43 44.32
C LYS A 36 -17.12 61.19 43.05
N LYS A 37 -16.53 60.66 41.99
CA LYS A 37 -17.24 60.34 40.74
C LYS A 37 -18.23 59.18 40.90
N VAL A 38 -17.94 58.20 41.74
CA VAL A 38 -18.89 57.11 42.06
C VAL A 38 -20.10 57.63 42.84
N GLN A 39 -19.93 58.61 43.74
CA GLN A 39 -21.06 59.25 44.42
C GLN A 39 -21.97 60.00 43.45
N GLU A 40 -21.40 60.64 42.41
CA GLU A 40 -22.14 61.30 41.33
C GLU A 40 -22.80 60.28 40.38
N ARG A 41 -22.11 59.18 40.07
CA ARG A 41 -22.48 58.16 39.07
C ARG A 41 -22.14 56.75 39.57
N PRO A 42 -23.03 56.10 40.33
CA PRO A 42 -22.77 54.80 40.95
C PRO A 42 -22.39 53.68 39.97
N GLU A 43 -22.84 53.77 38.71
CA GLU A 43 -22.55 52.82 37.64
C GLU A 43 -21.07 52.79 37.23
N LEU A 44 -20.28 53.81 37.56
CA LEU A 44 -18.85 53.88 37.25
C LEU A 44 -17.97 53.10 38.25
N LYS A 45 -18.56 52.60 39.35
CA LYS A 45 -17.84 51.86 40.39
C LYS A 45 -16.95 50.73 39.82
N PRO A 46 -17.41 49.86 38.91
CA PRO A 46 -16.57 48.80 38.36
C PRO A 46 -15.36 49.33 37.56
N VAL A 47 -15.56 50.39 36.77
CA VAL A 47 -14.52 51.00 35.95
C VAL A 47 -13.42 51.62 36.82
N PHE A 48 -13.82 52.32 37.89
CA PHE A 48 -12.84 52.92 38.81
C PHE A 48 -12.13 51.89 39.71
N GLN A 49 -12.72 50.72 39.93
CA GLN A 49 -12.00 49.61 40.58
C GLN A 49 -10.87 49.10 39.67
N VAL A 50 -11.13 48.92 38.36
CA VAL A 50 -10.08 48.56 37.38
C VAL A 50 -8.99 49.63 37.34
N LEU A 51 -9.37 50.92 37.26
CA LEU A 51 -8.42 52.04 37.26
C LEU A 51 -7.48 51.99 38.47
N GLN A 52 -8.04 51.83 39.67
CA GLN A 52 -7.26 51.77 40.90
C GLN A 52 -6.40 50.51 41.02
N PHE A 53 -6.82 49.41 40.38
CA PHE A 53 -6.10 48.14 40.36
C PHE A 53 -4.94 48.13 39.36
N MET A 54 -5.09 48.73 38.18
CA MET A 54 -4.07 48.66 37.12
C MET A 54 -2.98 49.74 37.23
N VAL A 55 -3.27 50.86 37.90
CA VAL A 55 -2.36 52.01 38.01
C VAL A 55 -1.38 51.86 39.17
N ASN A 56 -0.12 52.21 38.94
CA ASN A 56 0.86 52.39 40.00
C ASN A 56 0.67 53.79 40.62
N LYS A 57 0.14 53.82 41.85
CA LYS A 57 -0.26 55.06 42.54
C LYS A 57 0.93 55.98 42.81
N ASP A 58 2.09 55.43 43.17
CA ASP A 58 3.28 56.20 43.49
C ASP A 58 3.89 56.84 42.23
N ASN A 59 4.02 56.06 41.15
CA ASN A 59 4.52 56.54 39.87
C ASN A 59 3.56 57.57 39.26
N LEU A 60 2.24 57.35 39.36
CA LEU A 60 1.26 58.34 38.93
C LEU A 60 1.35 59.62 39.76
N ARG A 61 1.59 59.52 41.08
CA ARG A 61 1.77 60.69 41.96
C ARG A 61 2.99 61.52 41.60
N GLN A 62 4.12 60.87 41.34
CA GLN A 62 5.32 61.53 40.82
C GLN A 62 5.03 62.22 39.49
N ARG A 63 4.34 61.52 38.59
CA ARG A 63 4.05 62.02 37.24
C ARG A 63 3.10 63.21 37.24
N PHE A 64 2.10 63.21 38.10
CA PHE A 64 1.16 64.32 38.24
C PHE A 64 1.72 65.47 39.09
N GLY A 65 2.83 65.27 39.80
CA GLY A 65 3.44 66.27 40.67
C GLY A 65 2.54 66.65 41.85
N GLY A 66 1.69 65.73 42.31
CA GLY A 66 0.71 66.00 43.38
C GLY A 66 -0.44 66.95 42.99
N ALA A 67 -0.57 67.31 41.71
CA ALA A 67 -1.59 68.27 41.27
C ALA A 67 -2.99 67.63 41.20
N ASN A 68 -3.83 67.99 42.17
CA ASN A 68 -5.19 67.47 42.35
C ASN A 68 -6.09 67.58 41.11
N TYR A 69 -6.02 68.66 40.35
CA TYR A 69 -6.84 68.84 39.14
C TYR A 69 -6.60 67.76 38.07
N LYS A 70 -5.39 67.19 37.99
CA LYS A 70 -5.05 66.13 37.04
C LYS A 70 -5.74 64.80 37.38
N TYR A 71 -5.97 64.53 38.67
CA TYR A 71 -6.70 63.36 39.11
C TYR A 71 -8.21 63.50 38.88
N ASP A 72 -8.75 64.71 39.07
CA ASP A 72 -10.15 65.02 38.71
C ASP A 72 -10.36 64.87 37.19
N GLU A 73 -9.42 65.37 36.38
CA GLU A 73 -9.43 65.23 34.92
C GLU A 73 -9.27 63.76 34.50
N LEU A 74 -8.39 62.98 35.15
CA LEU A 74 -8.27 61.54 34.91
C LEU A 74 -9.58 60.80 35.22
N ALA A 75 -10.14 61.03 36.40
CA ALA A 75 -11.38 60.36 36.82
C ALA A 75 -12.56 60.78 35.94
N GLY A 76 -12.64 62.06 35.57
CA GLY A 76 -13.61 62.59 34.61
C GLY A 76 -13.48 61.92 33.24
N PHE A 77 -12.30 61.95 32.65
CA PHE A 77 -12.05 61.39 31.32
C PHE A 77 -12.31 59.88 31.26
N VAL A 78 -11.88 59.13 32.27
CA VAL A 78 -12.18 57.69 32.40
C VAL A 78 -13.67 57.43 32.55
N GLY A 79 -14.37 58.23 33.38
CA GLY A 79 -15.81 58.11 33.59
C GLY A 79 -16.66 58.51 32.38
N ASP A 80 -16.19 59.45 31.57
CA ASP A 80 -16.84 59.89 30.33
C ASP A 80 -16.59 58.90 29.18
N SER A 81 -15.40 58.29 29.17
CA SER A 81 -15.04 57.23 28.21
C SER A 81 -15.66 55.88 28.55
N ALA A 82 -16.18 55.70 29.77
CA ALA A 82 -16.82 54.48 30.22
C ALA A 82 -18.09 54.17 29.39
N GLY A 83 -17.98 53.21 28.47
CA GLY A 83 -19.07 52.82 27.57
C GLY A 83 -19.05 53.49 26.20
N SER A 84 -18.08 54.38 25.91
CA SER A 84 -17.89 54.93 24.56
C SER A 84 -17.30 53.87 23.61
N ARG A 85 -17.70 53.92 22.34
CA ARG A 85 -17.13 53.13 21.22
C ARG A 85 -16.05 53.88 20.45
N ASP A 86 -15.65 55.06 20.90
CA ASP A 86 -14.67 55.87 20.18
C ASP A 86 -13.32 55.14 20.07
N GLU A 87 -12.74 55.15 18.87
CA GLU A 87 -11.40 54.63 18.64
C GLU A 87 -10.37 55.54 19.33
N PHE A 88 -9.71 55.01 20.35
CA PHE A 88 -8.50 55.61 20.88
C PHE A 88 -7.40 55.45 19.81
N ARG A 89 -6.97 56.55 19.20
CA ARG A 89 -5.87 56.53 18.22
C ARG A 89 -4.57 57.04 18.86
N PRO A 90 -3.46 56.30 18.76
CA PRO A 90 -2.19 56.68 19.36
C PRO A 90 -1.42 57.74 18.54
N ASP A 91 -2.10 58.47 17.64
CA ASP A 91 -1.49 59.35 16.62
C ASP A 91 -0.59 60.44 17.22
N PHE A 92 -0.74 60.74 18.51
CA PHE A 92 0.14 61.64 19.25
C PHE A 92 0.21 61.27 20.75
N LEU A 93 1.26 60.56 21.17
CA LEU A 93 1.60 60.28 22.57
C LEU A 93 2.93 60.97 22.93
N ASP A 94 2.94 61.76 24.00
CA ASP A 94 4.09 62.55 24.46
C ASP A 94 4.32 62.43 25.98
N ASP A 95 5.28 63.20 26.50
CA ASP A 95 5.57 63.32 27.94
C ASP A 95 4.65 64.30 28.67
N GLY A 96 3.49 64.63 28.11
CA GLY A 96 2.44 65.42 28.75
C GLY A 96 1.54 64.59 29.68
N TYR A 97 0.99 65.21 30.73
CA TYR A 97 0.06 64.50 31.64
C TYR A 97 -1.25 64.09 30.95
N LYS A 98 -1.63 64.77 29.85
CA LYS A 98 -2.80 64.37 29.04
C LYS A 98 -2.57 63.05 28.31
N SER A 99 -1.36 62.81 27.79
CA SER A 99 -0.96 61.52 27.23
C SER A 99 -1.00 60.41 28.28
N VAL A 100 -0.66 60.71 29.54
CA VAL A 100 -0.80 59.77 30.67
C VAL A 100 -2.27 59.40 30.90
N ILE A 101 -3.16 60.40 30.98
CA ILE A 101 -4.61 60.18 31.13
C ILE A 101 -5.16 59.33 29.98
N PHE A 102 -4.79 59.67 28.75
CA PHE A 102 -5.21 58.97 27.55
C PHE A 102 -4.73 57.51 27.52
N CYS A 103 -3.44 57.26 27.85
CA CYS A 103 -2.89 55.90 27.94
C CYS A 103 -3.64 55.06 28.99
N ILE A 104 -3.89 55.63 30.17
CA ILE A 104 -4.63 54.95 31.24
C ILE A 104 -6.04 54.58 30.76
N ALA A 105 -6.79 55.53 30.21
CA ALA A 105 -8.13 55.28 29.71
C ALA A 105 -8.18 54.25 28.57
N ALA A 106 -7.22 54.31 27.64
CA ALA A 106 -7.12 53.39 26.52
C ALA A 106 -6.85 51.94 26.96
N VAL A 107 -6.07 51.74 28.04
CA VAL A 107 -5.74 50.42 28.57
C VAL A 107 -6.86 49.84 29.42
N ILE A 108 -7.38 50.59 30.40
CA ILE A 108 -8.35 50.06 31.38
C ILE A 108 -9.67 49.60 30.75
N ARG A 109 -10.06 50.17 29.60
CA ARG A 109 -11.33 49.84 28.91
C ARG A 109 -11.42 48.38 28.46
N HIS A 110 -10.28 47.71 28.31
CA HIS A 110 -10.20 46.30 27.90
C HIS A 110 -10.47 45.32 29.04
N PHE A 111 -10.58 45.82 30.29
CA PHE A 111 -10.59 44.98 31.46
C PHE A 111 -11.76 45.32 32.39
N ARG A 112 -12.23 44.30 33.12
CA ARG A 112 -13.25 44.42 34.17
C ARG A 112 -12.79 43.65 35.40
N MET A 113 -13.08 44.17 36.59
CA MET A 113 -12.76 43.47 37.83
C MET A 113 -13.66 42.25 38.00
N ARG A 114 -13.07 41.11 38.36
CA ARG A 114 -13.80 39.91 38.78
C ARG A 114 -14.11 39.98 40.27
N GLU A 115 -15.30 39.55 40.69
CA GLU A 115 -15.81 39.82 42.06
C GLU A 115 -15.03 39.13 43.21
N ASN A 116 -14.14 38.15 42.94
CA ASN A 116 -13.50 37.34 43.99
C ASN A 116 -12.06 36.88 43.69
N ASP A 117 -11.36 37.50 42.74
CA ASP A 117 -10.00 37.09 42.36
C ASP A 117 -9.11 38.30 42.03
N ASN A 118 -7.79 38.13 41.98
CA ASN A 118 -6.85 39.16 41.47
C ASN A 118 -6.85 39.22 39.92
N ASP A 119 -7.83 38.59 39.29
CA ASP A 119 -8.00 38.50 37.86
C ASP A 119 -8.93 39.59 37.31
N LEU A 120 -8.68 39.93 36.05
CA LEU A 120 -9.45 40.85 35.23
C LEU A 120 -10.11 40.06 34.11
N ASP A 121 -11.40 40.24 33.91
CA ASP A 121 -12.09 39.76 32.71
C ASP A 121 -11.72 40.68 31.54
N THR A 122 -11.50 40.10 30.35
CA THR A 122 -11.35 40.90 29.12
C THR A 122 -12.71 41.08 28.42
N ASP A 123 -12.72 41.64 27.21
CA ASP A 123 -13.92 41.71 26.37
C ASP A 123 -14.25 40.38 25.68
N GLU A 124 -13.41 39.35 25.83
CA GLU A 124 -13.60 38.00 25.31
C GLU A 124 -13.81 36.99 26.44
N GLU A 125 -14.86 36.18 26.32
CA GLU A 125 -15.40 35.29 27.36
C GLU A 125 -14.36 34.33 27.95
N TYR A 126 -13.44 33.86 27.10
CA TYR A 126 -12.47 32.84 27.45
C TYR A 126 -11.07 33.39 27.76
N LEU A 127 -10.94 34.71 27.87
CA LEU A 127 -9.67 35.39 28.05
C LEU A 127 -9.70 36.25 29.31
N LEU A 128 -8.79 35.96 30.22
CA LEU A 128 -8.59 36.66 31.49
C LEU A 128 -7.23 37.36 31.48
N ALA A 129 -7.03 38.30 32.39
CA ALA A 129 -5.75 38.95 32.62
C ALA A 129 -5.42 39.02 34.11
N GLU A 130 -4.13 38.89 34.43
CA GLU A 130 -3.62 38.89 35.80
C GLU A 130 -2.38 39.76 35.85
N ILE A 131 -2.29 40.67 36.82
CA ILE A 131 -1.07 41.45 37.04
C ILE A 131 -0.13 40.61 37.89
N VAL A 132 1.05 40.31 37.34
CA VAL A 132 2.13 39.59 38.02
C VAL A 132 3.42 40.41 37.94
N ASN A 133 4.44 40.00 38.71
CA ASN A 133 5.72 40.74 38.79
C ASN A 133 6.40 40.96 37.43
N THR A 134 6.12 40.11 36.45
CA THR A 134 6.72 40.14 35.10
C THR A 134 5.90 40.92 34.07
N GLY A 135 4.69 41.39 34.40
CA GLY A 135 3.80 42.03 33.44
C GLY A 135 2.31 41.84 33.70
N LEU A 136 1.50 42.27 32.73
CA LEU A 136 0.09 41.87 32.62
C LEU A 136 0.02 40.57 31.81
N LYS A 137 -0.25 39.47 32.50
CA LYS A 137 -0.36 38.13 31.90
C LYS A 137 -1.77 37.93 31.38
N LEU A 138 -1.94 37.79 30.07
CA LEU A 138 -3.17 37.27 29.49
C LEU A 138 -3.18 35.75 29.62
N LYS A 139 -4.24 35.19 30.20
CA LYS A 139 -4.40 33.74 30.42
C LYS A 139 -5.77 33.27 29.96
N TYR A 140 -5.88 31.99 29.66
CA TYR A 140 -7.13 31.39 29.22
C TYR A 140 -8.00 30.99 30.42
N SER A 141 -9.31 31.17 30.29
CA SER A 141 -10.27 30.65 31.25
C SER A 141 -10.24 29.12 31.29
N SER A 142 -10.47 28.53 32.47
CA SER A 142 -10.64 27.07 32.63
C SER A 142 -11.86 26.52 31.88
N GLU A 143 -12.75 27.39 31.39
CA GLU A 143 -13.93 27.05 30.60
C GLU A 143 -13.62 26.76 29.12
N VAL A 144 -12.37 26.99 28.69
CA VAL A 144 -11.90 26.62 27.35
C VAL A 144 -11.87 25.10 27.22
N THR A 145 -12.91 24.56 26.60
CA THR A 145 -13.09 23.11 26.38
C THR A 145 -12.99 22.74 24.91
N THR A 146 -13.02 23.71 24.00
CA THR A 146 -12.94 23.48 22.55
C THR A 146 -11.86 24.33 21.88
N ILE A 147 -11.28 23.81 20.81
CA ILE A 147 -10.28 24.53 20.00
C ILE A 147 -10.84 25.81 19.36
N LYS A 148 -12.16 25.88 19.10
CA LYS A 148 -12.80 27.08 18.55
C LYS A 148 -12.75 28.22 19.56
N GLN A 149 -13.08 27.95 20.82
CA GLN A 149 -12.97 28.92 21.92
C GLN A 149 -11.51 29.35 22.10
N TYR A 150 -10.57 28.41 22.11
CA TYR A 150 -9.14 28.71 22.20
C TYR A 150 -8.64 29.62 21.07
N LYS A 151 -8.99 29.30 19.80
CA LYS A 151 -8.57 30.11 18.65
C LYS A 151 -9.17 31.52 18.70
N GLN A 152 -10.42 31.66 19.12
CA GLN A 152 -11.06 32.95 19.32
C GLN A 152 -10.35 33.76 20.41
N ALA A 153 -10.15 33.17 21.59
CA ALA A 153 -9.45 33.79 22.71
C ALA A 153 -8.01 34.17 22.37
N LYS A 154 -7.26 33.28 21.69
CA LYS A 154 -5.89 33.53 21.25
C LYS A 154 -5.82 34.70 20.28
N LYS A 155 -6.70 34.73 19.27
CA LYS A 155 -6.76 35.84 18.32
C LYS A 155 -7.04 37.16 19.04
N ARG A 156 -7.98 37.18 19.98
CA ARG A 156 -8.25 38.40 20.76
C ARG A 156 -7.08 38.80 21.63
N ALA A 157 -6.38 37.85 22.26
CA ALA A 157 -5.21 38.14 23.06
C ALA A 157 -4.09 38.80 22.24
N GLU A 158 -3.84 38.30 21.03
CA GLU A 158 -2.89 38.89 20.07
C GLU A 158 -3.33 40.30 19.63
N GLU A 159 -4.64 40.52 19.42
CA GLU A 159 -5.20 41.84 19.12
C GLU A 159 -5.02 42.82 20.29
N ILE A 160 -5.34 42.42 21.53
CA ILE A 160 -5.15 43.24 22.73
C ILE A 160 -3.67 43.61 22.90
N GLN A 161 -2.75 42.67 22.73
CA GLN A 161 -1.30 42.96 22.77
C GLN A 161 -0.91 44.02 21.76
N LYS A 162 -1.41 43.92 20.53
CA LYS A 162 -1.11 44.87 19.46
C LYS A 162 -1.76 46.24 19.69
N GLU A 163 -3.01 46.26 20.12
CA GLU A 163 -3.78 47.49 20.43
C GLU A 163 -3.14 48.24 21.60
N LEU A 164 -2.64 47.53 22.62
CA LEU A 164 -2.11 48.14 23.84
C LEU A 164 -0.62 48.52 23.78
N ALA A 165 0.14 47.96 22.82
CA ALA A 165 1.57 48.21 22.69
C ALA A 165 1.98 49.70 22.65
N PRO A 166 1.32 50.60 21.89
CA PRO A 166 1.69 52.02 21.86
C PRO A 166 1.56 52.72 23.22
N TYR A 167 0.51 52.39 23.97
CA TYR A 167 0.24 52.98 25.29
C TYR A 167 1.22 52.49 26.34
N LEU A 168 1.62 51.22 26.27
CA LEU A 168 2.62 50.66 27.18
C LEU A 168 4.03 51.18 26.87
N ASN A 169 4.36 51.37 25.60
CA ASN A 169 5.62 52.00 25.21
C ASN A 169 5.69 53.45 25.74
N CYS A 170 4.62 54.22 25.60
CA CYS A 170 4.52 55.56 26.19
C CYS A 170 4.64 55.51 27.72
N ALA A 171 3.90 54.61 28.37
CA ALA A 171 3.94 54.48 29.83
C ALA A 171 5.34 54.14 30.33
N THR A 172 6.00 53.14 29.74
CA THR A 172 7.35 52.70 30.13
C THR A 172 8.41 53.77 29.89
N GLN A 173 8.31 54.52 28.79
CA GLN A 173 9.21 55.62 28.49
C GLN A 173 9.10 56.78 29.49
N TYR A 174 7.90 57.05 30.03
CA TYR A 174 7.62 58.23 30.84
C TYR A 174 7.25 57.90 32.31
N GLY A 175 8.03 57.00 32.92
CA GLY A 175 7.98 56.74 34.38
C GLY A 175 7.08 55.59 34.83
N ASN A 176 6.55 54.81 33.89
CA ASN A 176 5.70 53.64 34.06
C ASN A 176 4.58 53.80 35.11
N PHE A 177 3.47 54.40 34.71
CA PHE A 177 2.32 54.65 35.59
C PHE A 177 1.33 53.47 35.71
N PHE A 178 1.62 52.32 35.10
CA PHE A 178 0.91 51.06 35.33
C PHE A 178 1.66 50.18 36.34
N GLN A 179 0.96 49.24 36.98
CA GLN A 179 1.59 48.23 37.86
C GLN A 179 2.43 47.19 37.08
N PHE A 180 2.35 47.20 35.75
CA PHE A 180 3.04 46.33 34.82
C PHE A 180 3.69 47.18 33.71
N ASN A 181 4.65 46.63 32.98
CA ASN A 181 5.38 47.35 31.92
C ASN A 181 5.27 46.69 30.53
N ASN A 182 4.68 45.50 30.45
CA ASN A 182 4.48 44.73 29.23
C ASN A 182 3.21 43.87 29.35
N ILE A 183 2.81 43.28 28.23
CA ILE A 183 1.76 42.26 28.16
C ILE A 183 2.34 41.03 27.48
N TYR A 184 2.01 39.85 27.99
CA TYR A 184 2.34 38.58 27.36
C TYR A 184 1.19 37.59 27.50
N LEU A 185 1.18 36.55 26.68
CA LEU A 185 0.14 35.53 26.63
C LEU A 185 0.71 34.23 27.20
N GLU A 186 0.02 33.67 28.19
CA GLU A 186 0.32 32.36 28.77
C GLU A 186 -0.03 31.25 27.77
N GLU A 187 0.82 30.23 27.67
CA GLU A 187 0.49 29.05 26.87
C GLU A 187 -0.59 28.22 27.56
N LEU A 188 -1.60 27.79 26.80
CA LEU A 188 -2.61 26.89 27.33
C LEU A 188 -2.00 25.50 27.55
N THR A 189 -1.97 25.06 28.80
CA THR A 189 -1.50 23.71 29.19
C THR A 189 -2.67 22.82 29.58
N GLY A 190 -2.55 21.51 29.34
CA GLY A 190 -3.60 20.54 29.72
C GLY A 190 -4.92 20.66 28.94
N ALA A 191 -4.93 21.33 27.79
CA ALA A 191 -6.12 21.45 26.96
C ALA A 191 -6.65 20.07 26.52
N PRO A 192 -7.97 19.86 26.46
CA PRO A 192 -8.58 18.64 25.93
C PRO A 192 -8.53 18.58 24.38
N PHE A 193 -7.52 19.22 23.76
CA PHE A 193 -7.31 19.29 22.32
C PHE A 193 -5.88 19.72 22.00
N PHE A 194 -5.47 19.54 20.74
CA PHE A 194 -4.17 20.04 20.26
C PHE A 194 -4.24 21.54 20.03
N THR A 195 -3.26 22.27 20.57
CA THR A 195 -3.14 23.72 20.37
C THR A 195 -2.36 24.06 19.10
N GLU A 196 -1.66 23.07 18.52
CA GLU A 196 -0.90 23.16 17.28
C GLU A 196 -1.82 23.30 16.05
N ASP A 197 -1.35 24.03 15.03
CA ASP A 197 -2.01 24.14 13.74
C ASP A 197 -1.72 22.89 12.88
N VAL A 198 -2.57 21.87 12.99
CA VAL A 198 -2.39 20.60 12.26
C VAL A 198 -2.95 20.70 10.85
N LYS A 199 -2.10 20.48 9.85
CA LYS A 199 -2.46 20.48 8.41
C LYS A 199 -1.71 19.38 7.68
N PHE A 200 -2.21 18.97 6.53
CA PHE A 200 -1.44 18.13 5.64
C PHE A 200 -0.24 18.92 5.11
N SER A 201 0.96 18.45 5.43
CA SER A 201 2.19 18.98 4.87
C SER A 201 2.82 17.94 3.95
N VAL A 202 3.76 18.36 3.12
CA VAL A 202 4.39 17.47 2.15
C VAL A 202 5.89 17.44 2.39
N SER A 203 6.46 16.25 2.48
CA SER A 203 7.92 16.08 2.58
C SER A 203 8.62 16.47 1.28
N ASN A 204 9.88 16.89 1.39
CA ASN A 204 10.70 17.28 0.22
C ASN A 204 10.89 16.13 -0.79
N GLU A 205 10.56 14.90 -0.43
CA GLU A 205 10.79 13.69 -1.23
C GLU A 205 9.60 13.28 -2.12
N ILE A 206 8.39 13.83 -1.92
CA ILE A 206 7.16 13.38 -2.62
C ILE A 206 6.25 14.57 -2.94
N ILE A 207 5.89 14.84 -4.20
CA ILE A 207 5.00 15.97 -4.59
C ILE A 207 3.50 15.61 -4.42
N PRO A 208 2.61 16.50 -3.93
CA PRO A 208 1.20 16.20 -3.61
C PRO A 208 0.27 15.89 -4.80
N ASN A 209 0.76 15.93 -6.05
CA ASN A 209 0.00 15.61 -7.26
C ASN A 209 -0.20 14.09 -7.49
N LEU A 210 -0.03 13.25 -6.46
CA LEU A 210 0.21 11.82 -6.63
C LEU A 210 -1.01 10.91 -6.41
N ILE A 211 -2.09 11.31 -5.73
CA ILE A 211 -3.18 10.35 -5.43
C ILE A 211 -3.85 9.81 -6.70
N LYS A 212 -4.35 10.71 -7.57
CA LYS A 212 -5.06 10.34 -8.80
C LYS A 212 -4.15 9.68 -9.84
N PRO A 213 -2.89 10.13 -10.04
CA PRO A 213 -1.96 9.45 -10.93
C PRO A 213 -1.44 8.10 -10.39
N LEU A 214 -1.27 7.93 -9.07
CA LEU A 214 -0.76 6.68 -8.49
C LEU A 214 -1.82 5.59 -8.38
N TYR A 215 -3.06 5.95 -8.06
CA TYR A 215 -4.11 4.95 -7.81
C TYR A 215 -5.24 4.98 -8.84
N GLY A 216 -5.36 6.04 -9.64
CA GLY A 216 -6.56 6.31 -10.43
C GLY A 216 -7.78 6.53 -9.54
N ASP A 217 -8.97 6.39 -10.10
CA ASP A 217 -10.24 6.37 -9.36
C ASP A 217 -10.57 4.93 -8.90
N LYS A 218 -9.60 4.23 -8.29
CA LYS A 218 -9.72 2.82 -7.85
C LYS A 218 -9.97 2.71 -6.33
N PRO A 219 -11.23 2.56 -5.89
CA PRO A 219 -11.56 2.52 -4.47
C PRO A 219 -10.94 1.34 -3.72
N GLU A 220 -10.65 0.22 -4.41
CA GLU A 220 -9.98 -0.93 -3.81
C GLU A 220 -8.58 -0.59 -3.26
N CYS A 221 -7.89 0.38 -3.84
CA CYS A 221 -6.58 0.83 -3.37
C CYS A 221 -6.71 1.56 -2.03
N GLY A 222 -7.74 2.38 -1.87
CA GLY A 222 -8.02 3.12 -0.64
C GLY A 222 -8.23 2.19 0.54
N LEU A 223 -9.13 1.21 0.40
CA LEU A 223 -9.36 0.21 1.47
C LEU A 223 -8.09 -0.59 1.78
N ARG A 224 -7.36 -1.00 0.75
CA ARG A 224 -6.11 -1.76 0.90
C ARG A 224 -5.07 -0.97 1.71
N GLU A 225 -4.91 0.33 1.46
CA GLU A 225 -3.98 1.15 2.26
C GLU A 225 -4.37 1.21 3.74
N ILE A 226 -5.67 1.42 4.03
CA ILE A 226 -6.16 1.49 5.42
C ILE A 226 -5.96 0.15 6.14
N ILE A 227 -6.35 -0.97 5.50
CA ILE A 227 -6.17 -2.31 6.09
C ILE A 227 -4.69 -2.65 6.27
N GLN A 228 -3.81 -2.27 5.33
CA GLN A 228 -2.37 -2.51 5.53
C GLN A 228 -1.79 -1.70 6.68
N ASN A 229 -2.24 -0.46 6.86
CA ASN A 229 -1.81 0.33 8.00
C ASN A 229 -2.24 -0.31 9.33
N ALA A 230 -3.46 -0.84 9.39
CA ALA A 230 -3.98 -1.62 10.50
C ALA A 230 -3.17 -2.91 10.76
N CYS A 231 -2.90 -3.70 9.71
CA CYS A 231 -2.08 -4.92 9.82
C CYS A 231 -0.66 -4.62 10.33
N ASP A 232 -0.03 -3.56 9.83
CA ASP A 232 1.31 -3.16 10.27
C ASP A 232 1.31 -2.72 11.74
N ALA A 233 0.33 -1.92 12.17
CA ALA A 233 0.20 -1.50 13.57
C ALA A 233 0.03 -2.69 14.53
N MET A 234 -0.65 -3.74 14.08
CA MET A 234 -0.81 -5.01 14.82
C MET A 234 0.51 -5.79 14.89
N LYS A 235 1.32 -5.78 13.82
CA LYS A 235 2.65 -6.40 13.81
C LYS A 235 3.63 -5.66 14.72
N GLU A 236 3.62 -4.32 14.70
CA GLU A 236 4.44 -3.48 15.58
C GLU A 236 4.15 -3.77 17.05
N LEU A 237 2.86 -3.81 17.42
CA LEU A 237 2.46 -4.19 18.78
C LEU A 237 2.91 -5.61 19.13
N ALA A 238 2.75 -6.56 18.21
CA ALA A 238 3.15 -7.95 18.46
C ALA A 238 4.67 -8.09 18.67
N ALA A 239 5.47 -7.33 17.93
CA ALA A 239 6.91 -7.26 18.11
C ALA A 239 7.28 -6.63 19.46
N LEU A 240 6.61 -5.54 19.85
CA LEU A 240 6.82 -4.87 21.14
C LEU A 240 6.49 -5.77 22.33
N CYS A 241 5.37 -6.49 22.28
CA CYS A 241 4.90 -7.33 23.38
C CYS A 241 5.47 -8.77 23.35
N GLY A 242 6.16 -9.17 22.29
CA GLY A 242 6.60 -10.56 22.07
C GLY A 242 5.47 -11.57 21.86
N LYS A 243 4.23 -11.12 21.67
CA LYS A 243 3.04 -11.97 21.44
C LYS A 243 2.05 -11.28 20.52
N LYS A 244 1.34 -12.06 19.70
CA LYS A 244 0.25 -11.54 18.86
C LYS A 244 -0.92 -11.08 19.74
N SER A 245 -1.62 -10.02 19.34
CA SER A 245 -2.78 -9.48 20.08
C SER A 245 -3.92 -10.50 20.24
N GLY A 246 -3.99 -11.49 19.34
CA GLY A 246 -5.10 -12.45 19.28
C GLY A 246 -6.40 -11.88 18.73
N LYS A 247 -6.41 -10.59 18.36
CA LYS A 247 -7.54 -9.89 17.74
C LYS A 247 -7.36 -9.79 16.22
N PRO A 248 -8.45 -9.82 15.43
CA PRO A 248 -8.40 -9.53 14.00
C PRO A 248 -8.34 -8.02 13.75
N VAL A 249 -7.98 -7.63 12.52
CA VAL A 249 -8.41 -6.34 11.96
C VAL A 249 -9.86 -6.50 11.53
N GLU A 250 -10.71 -5.59 11.98
CA GLU A 250 -12.15 -5.65 11.72
C GLU A 250 -12.52 -4.60 10.67
N VAL A 251 -13.28 -5.02 9.66
CA VAL A 251 -13.78 -4.17 8.58
C VAL A 251 -15.29 -4.15 8.67
N TYR A 252 -15.89 -2.98 8.89
CA TYR A 252 -17.32 -2.79 9.03
C TYR A 252 -17.88 -2.04 7.83
N LEU A 253 -18.92 -2.62 7.21
CA LEU A 253 -19.77 -1.95 6.23
C LEU A 253 -21.13 -1.67 6.87
N VAL A 254 -21.47 -0.38 6.99
CA VAL A 254 -22.70 0.07 7.65
C VAL A 254 -23.70 0.58 6.62
N LYS A 255 -24.88 -0.02 6.61
CA LYS A 255 -26.01 0.34 5.75
C LYS A 255 -26.87 1.39 6.41
N GLU A 256 -27.28 2.38 5.63
CA GLU A 256 -28.40 3.26 5.94
C GLU A 256 -29.41 3.24 4.77
N THR A 257 -30.45 4.07 4.81
CA THR A 257 -31.51 4.09 3.80
C THR A 257 -30.91 4.28 2.39
N GLY A 258 -31.09 3.27 1.51
CA GLY A 258 -30.67 3.32 0.11
C GLY A 258 -29.29 2.72 -0.22
N GLY A 259 -28.46 2.32 0.74
CA GLY A 259 -27.15 1.69 0.45
C GLY A 259 -26.14 1.70 1.62
N MET A 260 -24.89 1.29 1.36
CA MET A 260 -23.82 1.33 2.36
C MET A 260 -23.29 2.75 2.52
N LYS A 261 -23.38 3.37 3.69
CA LYS A 261 -22.94 4.76 3.86
C LYS A 261 -21.54 4.88 4.44
N LYS A 262 -21.16 3.98 5.33
CA LYS A 262 -19.89 4.06 6.04
C LYS A 262 -19.08 2.78 5.91
N LEU A 263 -17.77 2.97 5.80
CA LEU A 263 -16.77 1.93 5.89
C LEU A 263 -15.87 2.25 7.08
N CYS A 264 -15.76 1.33 8.03
CA CYS A 264 -14.85 1.47 9.17
C CYS A 264 -13.83 0.34 9.18
N VAL A 265 -12.57 0.67 9.46
CA VAL A 265 -11.50 -0.29 9.71
C VAL A 265 -10.97 -0.07 11.13
N ARG A 266 -11.00 -1.13 11.93
CA ARG A 266 -10.56 -1.13 13.32
C ARG A 266 -9.42 -2.11 13.50
N ASP A 267 -8.30 -1.62 14.03
CA ASP A 267 -7.18 -2.45 14.49
C ASP A 267 -7.04 -2.39 16.02
N TYR A 268 -6.37 -3.36 16.60
CA TYR A 268 -6.01 -3.37 18.01
C TYR A 268 -4.49 -3.28 18.14
N GLY A 269 -3.87 -2.45 17.31
CA GLY A 269 -2.43 -2.31 17.17
C GLY A 269 -1.83 -1.31 18.16
N ILE A 270 -0.67 -0.77 17.79
CA ILE A 270 0.13 0.13 18.64
C ILE A 270 -0.51 1.52 18.85
N GLY A 271 -1.40 1.97 17.96
CA GLY A 271 -2.01 3.31 18.01
C GLY A 271 -1.02 4.43 17.63
N MET A 272 -1.49 5.68 17.62
CA MET A 272 -0.67 6.84 17.25
C MET A 272 -0.55 7.84 18.39
N THR A 273 0.68 8.19 18.76
CA THR A 273 0.97 9.26 19.73
C THR A 273 0.78 10.64 19.10
N LYS A 274 0.76 11.70 19.92
CA LYS A 274 0.76 13.09 19.45
C LYS A 274 1.89 13.35 18.43
N ASP A 275 3.10 12.87 18.70
CA ASP A 275 4.24 13.05 17.79
C ASP A 275 4.05 12.32 16.46
N ILE A 276 3.50 11.10 16.47
CA ILE A 276 3.21 10.36 15.24
C ILE A 276 2.17 11.11 14.40
N LEU A 277 1.13 11.67 15.03
CA LEU A 277 0.12 12.45 14.33
C LEU A 277 0.73 13.69 13.65
N LEU A 278 1.52 14.47 14.40
CA LEU A 278 2.11 15.72 13.93
C LEU A 278 3.22 15.54 12.90
N GLN A 279 4.07 14.53 13.07
CA GLN A 279 5.30 14.38 12.29
C GLN A 279 5.22 13.33 11.19
N LYS A 280 4.23 12.41 11.24
CA LYS A 280 4.14 11.26 10.32
C LYS A 280 2.77 11.17 9.64
N TYR A 281 1.67 11.08 10.40
CA TYR A 281 0.35 10.80 9.82
C TYR A 281 -0.14 11.90 8.87
N PHE A 282 0.05 13.17 9.23
CA PHE A 282 -0.32 14.32 8.40
C PHE A 282 0.82 14.83 7.50
N VAL A 283 2.00 14.22 7.56
CA VAL A 283 3.15 14.61 6.74
C VAL A 283 3.27 13.63 5.56
N ILE A 284 2.86 14.07 4.38
CA ILE A 284 2.82 13.21 3.19
C ILE A 284 4.22 12.79 2.77
N GLY A 285 4.40 11.49 2.60
CA GLY A 285 5.70 10.88 2.29
C GLY A 285 6.50 10.45 3.52
N GLU A 286 6.02 10.76 4.72
CA GLU A 286 6.61 10.29 5.97
C GLU A 286 5.86 9.09 6.53
N SER A 287 6.61 8.11 7.04
CA SER A 287 6.04 6.93 7.72
C SER A 287 6.92 6.56 8.89
N SER A 288 6.32 6.22 10.02
CA SER A 288 7.03 5.63 11.17
C SER A 288 7.62 4.25 10.86
N LYS A 289 7.25 3.66 9.71
CA LYS A 289 7.55 2.29 9.29
C LYS A 289 8.70 2.21 8.29
N LYS A 290 9.30 3.34 7.89
CA LYS A 290 10.48 3.38 7.00
C LYS A 290 11.61 2.56 7.66
N ASP A 291 12.25 1.68 6.89
CA ASP A 291 13.37 0.83 7.31
C ASP A 291 13.14 -0.05 8.55
N SER A 292 11.88 -0.37 8.86
CA SER A 292 11.56 -1.29 9.95
C SER A 292 12.15 -2.69 9.68
N PRO A 293 12.76 -3.35 10.67
CA PRO A 293 13.18 -4.75 10.54
C PRO A 293 11.99 -5.73 10.53
N LEU A 294 10.78 -5.21 10.72
CA LEU A 294 9.54 -5.96 10.55
C LEU A 294 9.13 -5.97 9.08
N ASN A 295 8.47 -7.03 8.64
CA ASN A 295 7.98 -7.17 7.27
C ASN A 295 6.72 -6.30 7.00
N LEU A 296 6.83 -4.98 7.20
CA LEU A 296 5.77 -3.99 7.06
C LEU A 296 5.58 -3.55 5.60
N VAL A 297 4.34 -3.26 5.22
CA VAL A 297 3.99 -2.90 3.83
C VAL A 297 3.80 -1.38 3.65
N GLY A 298 3.39 -0.67 4.70
CA GLY A 298 3.05 0.76 4.71
C GLY A 298 4.22 1.73 4.84
N GLN A 299 5.15 1.77 3.88
CA GLN A 299 6.37 2.58 4.00
C GLN A 299 6.28 3.99 3.38
N PHE A 300 5.32 4.25 2.49
CA PHE A 300 5.30 5.45 1.65
C PHE A 300 4.63 6.70 2.26
N GLY A 301 3.90 6.59 3.37
CA GLY A 301 3.31 7.78 4.01
C GLY A 301 2.17 8.45 3.25
N ILE A 302 1.37 7.69 2.48
CA ILE A 302 0.23 8.20 1.69
C ILE A 302 -1.12 7.63 2.13
N GLY A 303 -1.15 6.88 3.23
CA GLY A 303 -2.33 6.16 3.71
C GLY A 303 -3.51 7.07 4.09
N ALA A 304 -3.24 8.19 4.77
CA ALA A 304 -4.28 9.16 5.15
C ALA A 304 -5.01 9.75 3.94
N LEU A 305 -4.29 9.94 2.82
CA LEU A 305 -4.83 10.44 1.57
C LEU A 305 -5.57 9.37 0.76
N ALA A 306 -5.16 8.11 0.86
CA ALA A 306 -5.80 7.01 0.14
C ALA A 306 -7.26 6.79 0.57
N ALA A 307 -7.64 7.21 1.78
CA ALA A 307 -9.02 7.22 2.24
C ALA A 307 -9.95 8.09 1.36
N PHE A 308 -9.42 9.13 0.69
CA PHE A 308 -10.20 9.96 -0.22
C PHE A 308 -10.61 9.26 -1.53
N LEU A 309 -10.06 8.07 -1.82
CA LEU A 309 -10.56 7.21 -2.90
C LEU A 309 -11.92 6.56 -2.54
N LEU A 310 -12.24 6.51 -1.25
CA LEU A 310 -13.47 5.92 -0.71
C LEU A 310 -14.53 7.00 -0.43
N GLY A 311 -14.13 8.18 0.07
CA GLY A 311 -15.01 9.33 0.19
C GLY A 311 -14.40 10.54 0.88
N ASP A 312 -15.19 11.61 1.01
CA ASP A 312 -14.66 12.97 1.23
C ASP A 312 -14.35 13.31 2.70
N THR A 313 -14.95 12.58 3.64
CA THR A 313 -14.80 12.81 5.09
C THR A 313 -14.29 11.55 5.76
N VAL A 314 -13.24 11.72 6.58
CA VAL A 314 -12.63 10.66 7.37
C VAL A 314 -12.66 11.05 8.84
N GLU A 315 -13.16 10.14 9.66
CA GLU A 315 -13.10 10.20 11.12
C GLU A 315 -12.05 9.21 11.59
N VAL A 316 -11.20 9.62 12.53
CA VAL A 316 -10.16 8.77 13.11
C VAL A 316 -10.22 8.86 14.62
N ARG A 317 -10.21 7.70 15.27
CA ARG A 317 -10.04 7.54 16.71
C ARG A 317 -8.82 6.68 16.95
N THR A 318 -7.85 7.14 17.72
CA THR A 318 -6.61 6.41 17.95
C THR A 318 -6.12 6.57 19.37
N LYS A 319 -5.69 5.46 19.98
CA LYS A 319 -5.18 5.43 21.35
C LYS A 319 -3.88 4.63 21.39
N PRO A 320 -2.74 5.26 21.73
CA PRO A 320 -1.48 4.56 21.88
C PRO A 320 -1.58 3.44 22.91
N TYR A 321 -0.90 2.33 22.64
CA TYR A 321 -0.78 1.24 23.59
C TYR A 321 -0.09 1.70 24.87
N GLY A 322 -0.73 1.48 26.03
CA GLY A 322 -0.20 1.87 27.33
C GLY A 322 -0.51 3.31 27.74
N GLU A 323 -1.16 4.12 26.88
CA GLU A 323 -1.55 5.48 27.19
C GLU A 323 -3.04 5.61 27.53
N LYS A 324 -3.40 6.68 28.24
CA LYS A 324 -4.79 6.96 28.66
C LYS A 324 -5.59 7.71 27.60
N HIS A 325 -4.93 8.65 26.92
CA HIS A 325 -5.57 9.59 26.01
C HIS A 325 -6.00 8.92 24.70
N LEU A 326 -7.24 9.15 24.32
CA LEU A 326 -7.78 8.88 23.00
C LEU A 326 -7.70 10.18 22.18
N TYR A 327 -7.09 10.12 21.00
CA TYR A 327 -7.13 11.21 20.05
C TYR A 327 -8.25 10.98 19.04
N HIS A 328 -9.10 11.98 18.85
CA HIS A 328 -10.24 11.91 17.95
C HIS A 328 -10.29 13.15 17.05
N PHE A 329 -10.46 12.93 15.75
CA PHE A 329 -10.46 14.01 14.78
C PHE A 329 -11.17 13.64 13.48
N PHE A 330 -11.59 14.68 12.77
CA PHE A 330 -12.17 14.61 11.44
C PHE A 330 -11.29 15.37 10.47
N TYR A 331 -11.14 14.84 9.26
CA TYR A 331 -10.52 15.57 8.17
C TYR A 331 -11.24 15.30 6.85
N SER A 332 -11.26 16.31 5.99
CA SER A 332 -11.82 16.24 4.65
C SER A 332 -10.82 16.78 3.63
N PHE A 333 -11.09 16.57 2.35
CA PHE A 333 -10.22 17.08 1.29
C PHE A 333 -10.09 18.62 1.32
N SER A 334 -11.13 19.34 1.78
CA SER A 334 -11.11 20.80 1.95
C SER A 334 -10.31 21.28 3.18
N SER A 335 -10.07 20.42 4.16
CA SER A 335 -9.24 20.71 5.33
C SER A 335 -7.79 21.07 4.98
N ASN A 336 -7.34 20.87 3.74
CA ASN A 336 -6.00 21.28 3.31
C ASN A 336 -5.92 22.72 2.78
N ARG A 337 -7.06 23.40 2.56
CA ARG A 337 -7.09 24.74 1.93
C ARG A 337 -7.69 25.85 2.80
N GLU A 338 -8.59 25.50 3.73
CA GLU A 338 -9.45 26.50 4.39
C GLU A 338 -9.35 26.52 5.92
N SER A 339 -8.95 25.43 6.58
CA SER A 339 -8.94 25.34 8.06
C SER A 339 -8.00 24.26 8.57
N SER A 340 -7.49 24.39 9.80
CA SER A 340 -6.69 23.35 10.44
C SER A 340 -7.54 22.15 10.84
N ILE A 341 -6.91 20.98 10.92
CA ILE A 341 -7.49 19.78 11.52
C ILE A 341 -7.51 19.98 13.04
N ASN A 342 -8.67 19.76 13.62
CA ASN A 342 -8.88 19.89 15.05
C ASN A 342 -8.84 18.50 15.69
N ILE A 343 -7.94 18.28 16.65
CA ILE A 343 -7.76 17.00 17.33
C ILE A 343 -8.21 17.15 18.79
N SER A 344 -9.27 16.44 19.19
CA SER A 344 -9.70 16.34 20.58
C SER A 344 -8.88 15.28 21.32
N ILE A 345 -8.71 15.50 22.62
CA ILE A 345 -8.13 14.56 23.57
C ILE A 345 -9.26 14.13 24.49
N GLU A 346 -9.62 12.86 24.40
CA GLU A 346 -10.75 12.26 25.10
C GLU A 346 -10.28 11.15 26.05
N GLU A 347 -11.07 10.87 27.08
CA GLU A 347 -10.92 9.66 27.88
C GLU A 347 -12.09 8.72 27.57
N ASP A 348 -11.79 7.61 26.90
CA ASP A 348 -12.74 6.53 26.65
C ASP A 348 -12.14 5.22 27.18
N SER A 349 -12.74 4.68 28.24
CA SER A 349 -12.32 3.42 28.86
C SER A 349 -12.76 2.19 28.06
N SER A 350 -13.76 2.34 27.18
CA SER A 350 -14.21 1.27 26.28
C SER A 350 -13.26 1.10 25.09
N PHE A 351 -12.57 2.16 24.69
CA PHE A 351 -11.55 2.13 23.66
C PHE A 351 -10.20 1.68 24.26
N THR A 352 -9.75 0.49 23.90
CA THR A 352 -8.55 -0.13 24.48
C THR A 352 -7.25 0.51 24.00
N HIS A 353 -6.83 0.22 22.76
CA HIS A 353 -5.66 0.79 22.07
C HIS A 353 -5.77 0.49 20.57
N GLY A 354 -4.91 1.09 19.74
CA GLY A 354 -4.93 0.95 18.28
C GLY A 354 -5.69 2.08 17.60
N THR A 355 -6.09 1.88 16.35
CA THR A 355 -6.78 2.90 15.55
C THR A 355 -8.11 2.41 14.98
N GLU A 356 -9.06 3.32 14.85
CA GLU A 356 -10.31 3.18 14.11
C GLU A 356 -10.33 4.27 13.03
N VAL A 357 -10.52 3.89 11.78
CA VAL A 357 -10.66 4.81 10.64
C VAL A 357 -12.03 4.58 10.02
N MET A 358 -12.90 5.58 10.08
CA MET A 358 -14.21 5.56 9.48
C MET A 358 -14.28 6.55 8.32
N VAL A 359 -14.80 6.08 7.18
CA VAL A 359 -14.94 6.88 5.96
C VAL A 359 -16.41 6.92 5.55
N ASP A 360 -16.91 8.14 5.33
CA ASP A 360 -18.20 8.35 4.68
C ASP A 360 -18.04 8.10 3.17
N LEU A 361 -18.67 7.04 2.67
CA LEU A 361 -18.52 6.59 1.28
C LEU A 361 -19.10 7.61 0.31
N ASN A 362 -18.38 7.87 -0.79
CA ASN A 362 -18.81 8.79 -1.83
C ASN A 362 -20.12 8.35 -2.52
N GLY A 363 -20.70 9.23 -3.33
CA GLY A 363 -21.99 8.99 -3.99
C GLY A 363 -22.03 7.77 -4.93
N SER A 364 -20.88 7.33 -5.45
CA SER A 364 -20.79 6.15 -6.33
C SER A 364 -20.83 4.86 -5.51
N LEU A 365 -19.99 4.77 -4.48
CA LEU A 365 -19.91 3.59 -3.61
C LEU A 365 -21.13 3.46 -2.71
N SER A 366 -21.67 4.58 -2.22
CA SER A 366 -22.70 4.54 -1.20
C SER A 366 -24.08 4.07 -1.65
N LYS A 367 -24.29 4.02 -2.97
CA LYS A 367 -25.51 3.47 -3.59
C LYS A 367 -25.41 1.97 -3.86
N MET A 368 -24.22 1.38 -3.72
CA MET A 368 -24.01 -0.04 -3.98
C MET A 368 -24.61 -0.91 -2.89
N GLY A 369 -25.11 -2.08 -3.29
CA GLY A 369 -25.40 -3.15 -2.35
C GLY A 369 -24.12 -3.75 -1.77
N ALA A 370 -24.25 -4.48 -0.64
CA ALA A 370 -23.12 -5.09 0.07
C ALA A 370 -22.16 -5.88 -0.84
N ASN A 371 -22.69 -6.82 -1.63
CA ASN A 371 -21.87 -7.69 -2.48
C ASN A 371 -21.21 -6.92 -3.63
N GLN A 372 -21.89 -5.91 -4.20
CA GLN A 372 -21.32 -5.06 -5.24
C GLN A 372 -20.15 -4.26 -4.69
N LEU A 373 -20.30 -3.70 -3.49
CA LEU A 373 -19.25 -2.94 -2.83
C LEU A 373 -18.05 -3.82 -2.49
N ILE A 374 -18.25 -5.03 -1.94
CA ILE A 374 -17.16 -5.98 -1.65
C ILE A 374 -16.37 -6.32 -2.92
N ASN A 375 -17.07 -6.60 -4.02
CA ASN A 375 -16.43 -6.88 -5.30
C ASN A 375 -15.65 -5.67 -5.84
N ALA A 376 -16.20 -4.46 -5.70
CA ALA A 376 -15.52 -3.22 -6.08
C ALA A 376 -14.26 -2.97 -5.23
N LEU A 377 -14.30 -3.32 -3.95
CA LEU A 377 -13.17 -3.17 -3.01
C LEU A 377 -12.15 -4.31 -3.07
N LYS A 378 -12.48 -5.42 -3.75
CA LYS A 378 -11.60 -6.57 -4.03
C LYS A 378 -10.94 -7.17 -2.79
N LEU A 379 -11.64 -7.14 -1.64
CA LEU A 379 -11.09 -7.61 -0.36
C LEU A 379 -10.60 -9.07 -0.43
N ASP A 380 -11.39 -9.96 -1.04
CA ASP A 380 -11.08 -11.39 -1.26
C ASP A 380 -9.95 -11.64 -2.27
N LEU A 381 -9.53 -10.61 -3.03
CA LEU A 381 -8.40 -10.72 -3.95
C LEU A 381 -7.11 -10.27 -3.28
N TRP A 382 -7.15 -9.14 -2.56
CA TRP A 382 -5.94 -8.57 -1.93
C TRP A 382 -5.46 -9.37 -0.73
N TYR A 383 -6.38 -9.93 0.07
CA TYR A 383 -6.07 -10.56 1.35
C TYR A 383 -6.39 -12.05 1.37
N ARG A 384 -5.86 -12.79 0.39
CA ARG A 384 -6.02 -14.25 0.36
C ARG A 384 -5.22 -14.96 1.44
N LEU A 385 -4.08 -14.43 1.86
CA LEU A 385 -3.31 -14.99 2.97
C LEU A 385 -2.72 -13.83 3.79
N PRO A 386 -3.56 -13.06 4.51
CA PRO A 386 -3.07 -11.90 5.24
C PRO A 386 -2.10 -12.35 6.34
N ASP A 387 -1.23 -11.48 6.86
CA ASP A 387 -0.33 -11.79 7.99
C ASP A 387 -1.05 -11.64 9.34
N VAL A 388 -2.09 -10.81 9.39
CA VAL A 388 -2.99 -10.60 10.52
C VAL A 388 -4.38 -11.10 10.13
N PRO A 389 -5.15 -11.77 11.00
CA PRO A 389 -6.53 -12.14 10.67
C PRO A 389 -7.35 -10.89 10.33
N ILE A 390 -8.20 -10.97 9.30
CA ILE A 390 -9.12 -9.90 8.91
C ILE A 390 -10.54 -10.46 8.99
N GLU A 391 -11.45 -9.72 9.60
CA GLU A 391 -12.86 -10.07 9.69
C GLU A 391 -13.74 -8.98 9.08
N LEU A 392 -14.67 -9.37 8.22
CA LEU A 392 -15.63 -8.46 7.59
C LEU A 392 -16.97 -8.55 8.31
N TYR A 393 -17.55 -7.41 8.62
CA TYR A 393 -18.86 -7.26 9.23
C TYR A 393 -19.73 -6.40 8.33
N ILE A 394 -20.95 -6.87 8.08
CA ILE A 394 -21.94 -6.14 7.27
C ILE A 394 -23.18 -5.97 8.13
N ASN A 395 -23.47 -4.73 8.53
CA ASN A 395 -24.54 -4.40 9.48
C ASN A 395 -24.44 -5.25 10.77
N GLY A 396 -23.23 -5.36 11.31
CA GLY A 396 -22.94 -6.15 12.52
C GLY A 396 -22.90 -7.67 12.30
N VAL A 397 -23.24 -8.18 11.11
CA VAL A 397 -23.19 -9.61 10.81
C VAL A 397 -21.83 -9.97 10.22
N ARG A 398 -21.11 -10.87 10.87
CA ARG A 398 -19.83 -11.39 10.38
C ARG A 398 -20.01 -12.12 9.04
N ARG A 399 -19.07 -11.88 8.12
CA ARG A 399 -18.93 -12.56 6.84
C ARG A 399 -17.55 -13.17 6.73
N GLU A 400 -17.49 -14.34 6.12
CA GLU A 400 -16.21 -14.98 5.80
C GLU A 400 -15.56 -14.26 4.62
N ILE A 401 -14.29 -13.94 4.79
CA ILE A 401 -13.40 -13.53 3.71
C ILE A 401 -12.72 -14.80 3.20
N ARG A 402 -12.67 -14.97 1.88
CA ARG A 402 -11.98 -16.14 1.30
C ARG A 402 -10.49 -16.03 1.57
N CYS A 403 -9.98 -16.85 2.49
CA CYS A 403 -8.56 -16.91 2.82
C CYS A 403 -8.00 -18.33 2.76
N LEU A 404 -6.73 -18.42 2.39
CA LEU A 404 -5.91 -19.63 2.27
C LEU A 404 -5.23 -19.98 3.60
N ARG A 405 -5.83 -19.57 4.72
CA ARG A 405 -5.38 -19.87 6.09
C ARG A 405 -6.08 -21.12 6.62
N GLY A 406 -5.53 -21.69 7.69
CA GLY A 406 -6.13 -22.83 8.40
C GLY A 406 -5.69 -24.20 7.90
N SER A 407 -6.13 -25.24 8.60
CA SER A 407 -5.69 -26.63 8.40
C SER A 407 -6.08 -27.25 7.05
N GLY A 408 -7.01 -26.64 6.32
CA GLY A 408 -7.39 -27.08 4.98
C GLY A 408 -6.34 -26.79 3.90
N HIS A 409 -5.35 -25.93 4.17
CA HIS A 409 -4.36 -25.49 3.19
C HIS A 409 -2.95 -25.95 3.61
N ASN A 410 -2.35 -26.85 2.83
CA ASN A 410 -1.01 -27.37 3.11
C ASN A 410 0.09 -26.56 2.39
N TRP A 411 0.66 -25.60 3.10
CA TRP A 411 1.76 -24.76 2.61
C TRP A 411 3.11 -25.47 2.78
N ILE A 412 3.82 -25.69 1.68
CA ILE A 412 5.11 -26.39 1.67
C ILE A 412 6.23 -25.36 1.60
N LYS A 413 7.13 -25.35 2.59
CA LYS A 413 8.29 -24.46 2.62
C LYS A 413 9.34 -24.87 1.58
N VAL A 414 9.94 -23.87 0.92
CA VAL A 414 11.01 -24.06 -0.06
C VAL A 414 12.16 -23.14 0.32
N LYS A 415 13.37 -23.69 0.32
CA LYS A 415 14.58 -22.93 0.65
C LYS A 415 15.01 -22.11 -0.57
N THR A 416 15.31 -20.84 -0.36
CA THR A 416 15.77 -19.92 -1.41
C THR A 416 17.17 -19.38 -1.04
N PRO A 417 17.90 -18.79 -2.00
CA PRO A 417 19.19 -18.17 -1.71
C PRO A 417 19.09 -16.81 -0.98
N LEU A 418 17.88 -16.33 -0.71
CA LEU A 418 17.65 -15.03 -0.05
C LEU A 418 17.42 -15.25 1.45
N GLU A 419 18.39 -14.85 2.27
CA GLU A 419 18.42 -15.11 3.71
C GLU A 419 17.32 -14.38 4.51
N ASP A 420 16.89 -13.21 4.03
CA ASP A 420 15.84 -12.38 4.64
C ASP A 420 14.42 -12.75 4.17
N THR A 421 14.26 -13.93 3.53
CA THR A 421 12.97 -14.37 3.00
C THR A 421 12.54 -15.74 3.51
N GLU A 422 11.25 -15.89 3.78
CA GLU A 422 10.59 -17.20 3.91
C GLU A 422 9.70 -17.44 2.71
N VAL A 423 9.92 -18.54 1.98
CA VAL A 423 9.11 -18.92 0.83
C VAL A 423 8.38 -20.23 1.08
N SER A 424 7.09 -20.24 0.74
CA SER A 424 6.28 -21.44 0.71
C SER A 424 5.32 -21.42 -0.46
N TYR A 425 4.86 -22.59 -0.90
CA TYR A 425 3.85 -22.69 -1.95
C TYR A 425 2.66 -23.53 -1.51
N LEU A 426 1.51 -23.25 -2.10
CA LEU A 426 0.28 -24.01 -1.95
C LEU A 426 -0.17 -24.52 -3.32
N TYR A 427 -0.42 -25.82 -3.37
CA TYR A 427 -0.94 -26.47 -4.56
C TYR A 427 -2.46 -26.33 -4.62
N GLU A 428 -2.96 -25.44 -5.47
CA GLU A 428 -4.38 -25.34 -5.81
C GLU A 428 -4.57 -24.96 -7.28
N ASN A 429 -5.57 -25.53 -7.94
CA ASN A 429 -5.83 -25.38 -9.39
C ASN A 429 -6.44 -24.01 -9.78
N TYR A 430 -6.41 -22.99 -8.91
CA TYR A 430 -7.09 -21.71 -9.11
C TYR A 430 -6.20 -20.62 -9.76
N GLY A 431 -5.27 -21.00 -10.64
CA GLY A 431 -4.45 -20.05 -11.41
C GLY A 431 -3.50 -19.21 -10.53
N GLY A 432 -2.65 -19.88 -9.75
CA GLY A 432 -1.93 -19.35 -8.59
C GLY A 432 -1.20 -18.02 -8.77
N GLN A 433 -1.01 -17.33 -7.65
CA GLN A 433 -0.50 -15.96 -7.56
C GLN A 433 0.58 -15.84 -6.49
N ILE A 434 1.37 -14.78 -6.57
CA ILE A 434 2.33 -14.44 -5.51
C ILE A 434 1.61 -13.64 -4.42
N ILE A 435 1.93 -13.95 -3.16
CA ILE A 435 1.47 -13.24 -1.98
C ILE A 435 2.71 -12.78 -1.22
N LEU A 436 2.98 -11.47 -1.20
CA LEU A 436 4.13 -10.88 -0.52
C LEU A 436 3.69 -10.19 0.78
N ASN A 437 4.26 -10.58 1.92
CA ASN A 437 3.95 -10.01 3.25
C ASN A 437 2.44 -9.93 3.54
N GLY A 438 1.72 -10.96 3.10
CA GLY A 438 0.29 -11.11 3.25
C GLY A 438 -0.60 -10.40 2.23
N LEU A 439 -0.01 -9.71 1.24
CA LEU A 439 -0.72 -9.04 0.15
C LEU A 439 -0.57 -9.80 -1.17
N THR A 440 -1.68 -10.08 -1.84
CA THR A 440 -1.68 -10.69 -3.18
C THR A 440 -1.15 -9.71 -4.23
N VAL A 441 -0.16 -10.15 -5.00
CA VAL A 441 0.40 -9.43 -6.15
C VAL A 441 -0.46 -9.74 -7.38
N GLN A 442 -0.86 -8.72 -8.13
CA GLN A 442 -1.77 -8.88 -9.28
C GLN A 442 -1.05 -9.29 -10.56
N GLU A 443 0.23 -8.99 -10.67
CA GLU A 443 1.05 -9.44 -11.79
C GLU A 443 1.20 -10.96 -11.79
N ASN A 444 0.93 -11.58 -12.95
CA ASN A 444 1.15 -13.00 -13.14
C ASN A 444 2.65 -13.29 -13.19
N TYR A 445 3.05 -14.43 -12.65
CA TYR A 445 4.40 -14.94 -12.81
C TYR A 445 4.40 -16.13 -13.78
N ASP A 446 5.58 -16.42 -14.31
CA ASP A 446 5.82 -17.66 -15.03
C ASP A 446 7.16 -18.25 -14.62
N PHE A 447 7.28 -19.57 -14.79
CA PHE A 447 8.57 -20.23 -14.67
C PHE A 447 9.33 -20.13 -15.99
N MET A 448 10.65 -20.07 -15.91
CA MET A 448 11.50 -20.09 -17.11
C MET A 448 11.36 -21.43 -17.84
N CYS A 449 11.23 -22.53 -17.08
CA CYS A 449 11.00 -23.84 -17.65
C CYS A 449 9.52 -24.05 -17.98
N ARG A 450 9.23 -24.04 -19.29
CA ARG A 450 7.88 -24.29 -19.84
C ARG A 450 7.28 -25.67 -19.55
N HIS A 451 8.10 -26.58 -19.03
CA HIS A 451 7.68 -27.94 -18.70
C HIS A 451 7.16 -28.08 -17.28
N ILE A 452 7.19 -27.02 -16.47
CA ILE A 452 6.52 -27.02 -15.17
C ILE A 452 5.01 -26.92 -15.42
N ALA A 453 4.28 -27.97 -15.02
CA ALA A 453 2.83 -28.02 -15.15
C ALA A 453 2.10 -27.12 -14.14
N LEU A 454 2.80 -26.74 -13.06
CA LEU A 454 2.21 -26.08 -11.92
C LEU A 454 2.34 -24.58 -11.92
N LYS A 455 1.24 -23.93 -11.54
CA LYS A 455 1.16 -22.52 -11.20
C LYS A 455 0.57 -22.38 -9.79
N PRO A 456 1.34 -22.70 -8.73
CA PRO A 456 0.86 -22.67 -7.35
C PRO A 456 0.66 -21.24 -6.83
N TYR A 457 0.01 -21.09 -5.68
CA TYR A 457 0.18 -19.86 -4.90
C TYR A 457 1.58 -19.87 -4.27
N ILE A 458 2.26 -18.72 -4.29
CA ILE A 458 3.59 -18.56 -3.70
C ILE A 458 3.47 -17.52 -2.59
N SER A 459 3.65 -17.93 -1.33
CA SER A 459 3.76 -17.01 -0.21
C SER A 459 5.22 -16.68 0.03
N ILE A 460 5.52 -15.38 0.00
CA ILE A 460 6.84 -14.81 0.27
C ILE A 460 6.67 -13.89 1.48
N LYS A 461 7.43 -14.13 2.55
CA LYS A 461 7.66 -13.13 3.58
C LYS A 461 9.04 -12.56 3.38
N SER A 462 9.15 -11.24 3.25
CA SER A 462 10.41 -10.51 3.10
C SER A 462 10.58 -9.59 4.31
N TYR A 463 11.63 -9.82 5.09
CA TYR A 463 11.95 -9.04 6.29
C TYR A 463 12.94 -7.90 6.02
N GLY A 464 13.63 -7.94 4.87
CA GLY A 464 14.47 -6.87 4.37
C GLY A 464 14.04 -6.39 2.98
N ASN A 465 14.99 -5.77 2.29
CA ASN A 465 14.79 -5.13 0.99
C ASN A 465 15.05 -6.05 -0.21
N SER A 466 15.26 -7.35 0.01
CA SER A 466 15.52 -8.29 -1.09
C SER A 466 14.37 -8.38 -2.09
N ILE A 467 13.12 -8.31 -1.62
CA ILE A 467 11.93 -8.34 -2.48
C ILE A 467 10.99 -7.20 -2.10
N GLN A 468 10.73 -6.31 -3.06
CA GLN A 468 9.94 -5.11 -2.85
C GLN A 468 8.79 -5.00 -3.85
N LEU A 469 7.65 -4.50 -3.38
CA LEU A 469 6.54 -4.10 -4.23
C LEU A 469 6.80 -2.71 -4.82
N ASN A 470 6.20 -2.44 -5.97
CA ASN A 470 6.13 -1.07 -6.46
C ASN A 470 5.18 -0.22 -5.61
N LEU A 471 5.20 1.09 -5.84
CA LEU A 471 4.37 2.07 -5.15
C LEU A 471 2.86 1.75 -5.23
N GLU A 472 2.37 1.24 -6.37
CA GLU A 472 0.97 0.83 -6.54
C GLU A 472 0.63 -0.53 -5.90
N ARG A 473 1.63 -1.26 -5.42
CA ARG A 473 1.54 -2.60 -4.83
C ARG A 473 0.85 -3.64 -5.73
N ASN A 474 1.09 -3.56 -7.03
CA ASN A 474 0.55 -4.51 -8.02
C ASN A 474 1.61 -5.41 -8.66
N ARG A 475 2.89 -5.05 -8.57
CA ARG A 475 4.03 -5.81 -9.11
C ARG A 475 5.21 -5.83 -8.15
N ILE A 476 6.10 -6.81 -8.35
CA ILE A 476 7.39 -6.90 -7.66
C ILE A 476 8.46 -6.21 -8.51
N VAL A 477 9.26 -5.33 -7.91
CA VAL A 477 10.27 -4.53 -8.63
C VAL A 477 11.64 -5.22 -8.68
N GLY A 478 11.93 -6.13 -7.73
CA GLY A 478 13.21 -6.84 -7.65
C GLY A 478 13.14 -8.10 -6.78
N GLY A 479 14.14 -8.98 -6.93
CA GLY A 479 14.36 -10.16 -6.08
C GLY A 479 13.48 -11.38 -6.33
N LEU A 480 12.52 -11.32 -7.26
CA LEU A 480 11.67 -12.47 -7.60
C LEU A 480 12.41 -13.61 -8.36
N PRO A 481 13.32 -13.35 -9.33
CA PRO A 481 13.93 -14.42 -10.13
C PRO A 481 14.65 -15.52 -9.32
N PRO A 482 15.42 -15.21 -8.25
CA PRO A 482 16.01 -16.25 -7.39
C PRO A 482 14.97 -17.16 -6.72
N VAL A 483 13.83 -16.61 -6.32
CA VAL A 483 12.72 -17.38 -5.71
C VAL A 483 12.09 -18.31 -6.73
N LEU A 484 11.78 -17.81 -7.92
CA LEU A 484 11.18 -18.62 -8.99
C LEU A 484 12.14 -19.72 -9.46
N SER A 485 13.45 -19.43 -9.52
CA SER A 485 14.48 -20.41 -9.88
C SER A 485 14.56 -21.55 -8.85
N ALA A 486 14.56 -21.22 -7.55
CA ALA A 486 14.56 -22.22 -6.48
C ALA A 486 13.29 -23.09 -6.48
N LEU A 487 12.12 -22.48 -6.71
CA LEU A 487 10.86 -23.22 -6.87
C LEU A 487 10.85 -24.12 -8.11
N GLN A 488 11.39 -23.62 -9.23
CA GLN A 488 11.54 -24.39 -10.46
C GLN A 488 12.40 -25.63 -10.23
N GLU A 489 13.57 -25.48 -9.60
CA GLU A 489 14.42 -26.62 -9.25
C GLU A 489 13.72 -27.61 -8.31
N HIS A 490 12.96 -27.10 -7.33
CA HIS A 490 12.18 -27.91 -6.41
C HIS A 490 11.11 -28.74 -7.13
N PHE A 491 10.34 -28.14 -8.04
CA PHE A 491 9.32 -28.85 -8.81
C PHE A 491 9.91 -29.84 -9.81
N ILE A 492 11.03 -29.49 -10.44
CA ILE A 492 11.78 -30.43 -11.28
C ILE A 492 12.18 -31.65 -10.44
N LYS A 493 12.81 -31.47 -9.28
CA LYS A 493 13.23 -32.59 -8.42
C LYS A 493 12.05 -33.49 -8.02
N LEU A 494 10.91 -32.90 -7.64
CA LEU A 494 9.70 -33.66 -7.31
C LEU A 494 9.13 -34.42 -8.51
N GLY A 495 9.04 -33.77 -9.67
CA GLY A 495 8.55 -34.39 -10.89
C GLY A 495 9.45 -35.51 -11.39
N LEU A 496 10.78 -35.37 -11.27
CA LEU A 496 11.72 -36.44 -11.62
C LEU A 496 11.64 -37.63 -10.67
N ARG A 497 11.42 -37.39 -9.37
CA ARG A 497 11.17 -38.45 -8.39
C ARG A 497 9.90 -39.22 -8.71
N GLU A 498 8.80 -38.51 -9.00
CA GLU A 498 7.52 -39.12 -9.38
C GLU A 498 7.67 -39.93 -10.68
N LEU A 499 8.43 -39.43 -11.67
CA LEU A 499 8.74 -40.17 -12.90
C LEU A 499 9.44 -41.50 -12.58
N TYR A 500 10.43 -41.50 -11.68
CA TYR A 500 11.14 -42.72 -11.29
C TYR A 500 10.22 -43.72 -10.55
N GLU A 501 9.39 -43.22 -9.63
CA GLU A 501 8.43 -44.04 -8.87
C GLU A 501 7.34 -44.63 -9.78
N SER A 502 6.89 -43.88 -10.79
CA SER A 502 5.87 -44.27 -11.78
C SER A 502 6.41 -44.87 -13.06
N ARG A 503 7.70 -45.25 -13.11
CA ARG A 503 8.39 -45.75 -14.33
C ARG A 503 7.64 -46.85 -15.09
N ASN A 504 6.89 -47.70 -14.36
CA ASN A 504 6.10 -48.79 -14.91
C ASN A 504 4.94 -48.32 -15.82
N GLN A 505 4.56 -47.05 -15.76
CA GLN A 505 3.59 -46.43 -16.67
C GLN A 505 4.19 -46.11 -18.05
N PHE A 506 5.52 -45.97 -18.15
CA PHE A 506 6.23 -45.70 -19.41
C PHE A 506 6.79 -46.97 -20.01
N VAL A 507 7.35 -47.86 -19.17
CA VAL A 507 7.85 -49.17 -19.56
C VAL A 507 7.43 -50.20 -18.54
N ASP A 508 6.68 -51.23 -18.94
CA ASP A 508 6.18 -52.24 -18.00
C ASP A 508 7.27 -53.26 -17.57
N GLY A 509 6.91 -54.18 -16.66
CA GLY A 509 7.83 -55.22 -16.18
C GLY A 509 8.26 -56.25 -17.23
N GLN A 510 7.59 -56.29 -18.38
CA GLN A 510 7.98 -57.08 -19.55
C GLN A 510 8.85 -56.27 -20.54
N LEU A 511 9.20 -55.03 -20.20
CA LEU A 511 9.99 -54.10 -21.00
C LEU A 511 9.27 -53.53 -22.21
N ASN A 512 7.93 -53.52 -22.22
CA ASN A 512 7.18 -52.91 -23.32
C ASN A 512 7.00 -51.40 -23.08
N ILE A 513 7.27 -50.59 -24.10
CA ILE A 513 7.01 -49.15 -24.09
C ILE A 513 5.51 -48.92 -24.15
N ARG A 514 4.99 -48.17 -23.17
CA ARG A 514 3.57 -47.82 -23.02
C ARG A 514 3.31 -46.36 -23.32
N ARG A 515 4.27 -45.48 -23.02
CA ARG A 515 4.15 -44.02 -23.18
C ARG A 515 5.52 -43.40 -23.39
N TYR A 516 5.59 -42.38 -24.23
CA TYR A 516 6.85 -41.75 -24.68
C TYR A 516 7.04 -40.30 -24.25
N ASN A 517 6.11 -39.78 -23.45
CA ASN A 517 6.22 -38.49 -22.80
C ASN A 517 5.89 -38.63 -21.32
N CYS A 518 6.52 -37.81 -20.47
CA CYS A 518 6.17 -37.72 -19.07
C CYS A 518 5.26 -36.51 -18.84
N ASP A 519 4.04 -36.81 -18.35
CA ASP A 519 3.13 -35.86 -17.74
C ASP A 519 2.82 -36.38 -16.34
N ASN A 520 3.09 -35.57 -15.33
CA ASN A 520 2.80 -35.87 -13.94
C ASN A 520 2.32 -34.62 -13.22
N LYS A 521 2.16 -34.70 -11.89
CA LYS A 521 1.66 -33.57 -11.11
C LYS A 521 2.52 -32.31 -11.25
N TYR A 522 3.83 -32.44 -11.46
CA TYR A 522 4.78 -31.32 -11.46
C TYR A 522 5.26 -30.91 -12.86
N LEU A 523 5.37 -31.87 -13.76
CA LEU A 523 5.97 -31.71 -15.09
C LEU A 523 4.99 -32.09 -16.20
N CYS A 524 5.00 -31.36 -17.31
CA CYS A 524 4.21 -31.64 -18.49
C CYS A 524 5.04 -31.67 -19.77
N ASN A 525 4.60 -32.51 -20.71
CA ASN A 525 5.15 -32.68 -22.05
C ASN A 525 6.67 -32.89 -22.06
N ILE A 526 7.20 -33.66 -21.10
CA ILE A 526 8.63 -34.00 -21.06
C ILE A 526 8.88 -35.14 -22.05
N PRO A 527 9.67 -34.94 -23.13
CA PRO A 527 9.98 -35.99 -24.08
C PRO A 527 10.92 -37.05 -23.48
N LEU A 528 10.56 -38.32 -23.68
CA LEU A 528 11.38 -39.47 -23.30
C LEU A 528 12.06 -40.07 -24.53
N PHE A 529 13.33 -40.44 -24.40
CA PHE A 529 13.99 -41.33 -25.34
C PHE A 529 13.99 -42.76 -24.78
N PHE A 530 14.09 -43.74 -25.69
CA PHE A 530 14.16 -45.16 -25.38
C PHE A 530 15.39 -45.79 -26.02
N CYS A 531 15.95 -46.78 -25.36
CA CYS A 531 17.05 -47.59 -25.85
C CYS A 531 16.98 -48.99 -25.23
N LYS A 532 17.84 -49.90 -25.69
CA LYS A 532 17.86 -51.30 -25.21
C LYS A 532 18.05 -51.47 -23.69
N GLU A 533 18.66 -50.48 -23.02
CA GLU A 533 18.92 -50.54 -21.58
C GLU A 533 17.80 -49.95 -20.71
N GLY A 534 16.88 -49.20 -21.30
CA GLY A 534 15.90 -48.41 -20.56
C GLY A 534 15.51 -47.15 -21.30
N PHE A 535 15.09 -46.16 -20.54
CA PHE A 535 14.63 -44.89 -21.07
C PHE A 535 15.17 -43.73 -20.24
N GLY A 536 15.07 -42.53 -20.77
CA GLY A 536 15.50 -41.32 -20.07
C GLY A 536 14.89 -40.08 -20.68
N ILE A 537 15.21 -38.92 -20.11
CA ILE A 537 14.71 -37.64 -20.59
C ILE A 537 15.57 -37.17 -21.76
N TYR A 538 14.96 -36.71 -22.84
CA TYR A 538 15.70 -36.22 -24.00
C TYR A 538 16.12 -34.74 -23.83
N SER A 539 17.18 -34.52 -23.07
CA SER A 539 17.77 -33.20 -22.79
C SER A 539 19.24 -33.11 -23.19
N ARG A 540 19.76 -31.89 -23.31
CA ARG A 540 21.18 -31.65 -23.65
C ARG A 540 22.13 -32.34 -22.67
N LYS A 541 21.87 -32.23 -21.37
CA LYS A 541 22.69 -32.83 -20.30
C LYS A 541 22.74 -34.35 -20.42
N THR A 542 21.60 -34.97 -20.72
CA THR A 542 21.55 -36.42 -20.95
C THR A 542 22.39 -36.82 -22.14
N LEU A 543 22.35 -36.05 -23.25
CA LEU A 543 23.14 -36.33 -24.45
C LEU A 543 24.66 -36.23 -24.20
N GLU A 544 25.10 -35.27 -23.39
CA GLU A 544 26.51 -35.13 -23.00
C GLU A 544 27.00 -36.33 -22.15
N GLY A 545 26.10 -36.94 -21.36
CA GLY A 545 26.42 -38.08 -20.49
C GLY A 545 26.43 -39.46 -21.16
N ILE A 546 25.91 -39.60 -22.38
CA ILE A 546 25.65 -40.91 -23.04
C ILE A 546 26.54 -41.16 -24.28
N GLY A 547 27.83 -40.81 -24.22
CA GLY A 547 28.75 -40.78 -25.38
C GLY A 547 28.93 -42.04 -26.24
N ARG A 548 28.36 -43.20 -25.88
CA ARG A 548 28.34 -44.41 -26.72
C ARG A 548 27.27 -44.40 -27.81
N TYR A 549 26.19 -43.63 -27.63
CA TYR A 549 25.10 -43.55 -28.61
C TYR A 549 25.48 -42.58 -29.72
N LYS A 550 25.34 -42.99 -30.98
CA LYS A 550 25.78 -42.19 -32.14
C LYS A 550 24.63 -41.78 -33.06
N THR A 551 23.47 -42.40 -32.92
CA THR A 551 22.33 -42.20 -33.82
C THR A 551 21.06 -41.93 -33.03
N VAL A 552 20.27 -40.98 -33.53
CA VAL A 552 18.93 -40.67 -33.03
C VAL A 552 17.91 -41.00 -34.10
N VAL A 553 16.89 -41.76 -33.70
CA VAL A 553 15.77 -42.17 -34.54
C VAL A 553 14.50 -41.54 -34.01
N MET A 554 13.93 -40.61 -34.78
CA MET A 554 12.63 -40.01 -34.52
C MET A 554 11.55 -40.82 -35.25
N VAL A 555 10.61 -41.36 -34.49
CA VAL A 555 9.53 -42.23 -35.00
C VAL A 555 8.19 -41.53 -34.84
N TYR A 556 7.51 -41.28 -35.94
CA TYR A 556 6.16 -40.70 -35.97
C TYR A 556 5.20 -41.79 -36.48
N GLY A 557 4.30 -42.29 -35.64
CA GLY A 557 3.36 -43.39 -35.98
C GLY A 557 1.98 -42.90 -36.43
N CYS A 558 1.08 -43.83 -36.79
CA CYS A 558 -0.35 -43.57 -37.00
C CYS A 558 -1.22 -44.16 -35.87
N ALA A 559 -2.29 -43.45 -35.47
CA ALA A 559 -3.22 -43.67 -34.35
C ALA A 559 -3.14 -45.05 -33.65
N GLY A 560 -2.49 -45.07 -32.49
CA GLY A 560 -2.28 -46.26 -31.66
C GLY A 560 -0.82 -46.40 -31.23
N TYR A 561 -0.59 -46.86 -30.00
CA TYR A 561 0.75 -47.03 -29.44
C TYR A 561 1.27 -48.43 -29.79
N PRO A 562 2.35 -48.58 -30.60
CA PRO A 562 2.96 -49.89 -30.76
C PRO A 562 3.59 -50.29 -29.42
N LEU A 563 3.25 -51.49 -28.96
CA LEU A 563 3.77 -52.10 -27.74
C LEU A 563 5.18 -52.64 -28.06
N ILE A 564 6.15 -51.74 -28.24
CA ILE A 564 7.52 -52.07 -28.64
C ILE A 564 8.28 -52.54 -27.41
N ASN A 565 8.94 -53.69 -27.50
CA ASN A 565 9.81 -54.17 -26.43
C ASN A 565 11.18 -53.48 -26.51
N LEU A 566 11.74 -53.07 -25.36
CA LEU A 566 13.08 -52.47 -25.34
C LEU A 566 14.15 -53.42 -25.88
N ASN A 567 14.00 -54.74 -25.73
CA ASN A 567 14.99 -55.71 -26.22
C ASN A 567 15.11 -55.73 -27.75
N ASP A 568 14.06 -55.31 -28.43
CA ASP A 568 13.98 -55.30 -29.89
C ASP A 568 14.66 -54.06 -30.50
N LEU A 569 14.99 -53.05 -29.67
CA LEU A 569 15.68 -51.85 -30.10
C LEU A 569 17.17 -52.11 -30.36
N GLU A 570 17.73 -51.42 -31.37
CA GLU A 570 19.14 -51.56 -31.71
C GLU A 570 20.08 -51.01 -30.64
N GLU A 571 21.28 -51.60 -30.58
CA GLU A 571 22.33 -51.15 -29.68
C GLU A 571 22.90 -49.80 -30.12
N ASN A 572 23.25 -48.95 -29.14
CA ASN A 572 23.82 -47.62 -29.38
C ASN A 572 22.95 -46.65 -30.22
N VAL A 573 21.64 -46.93 -30.33
CA VAL A 573 20.64 -46.05 -30.95
C VAL A 573 19.66 -45.52 -29.90
N LEU A 574 19.27 -44.24 -30.04
CA LEU A 574 18.24 -43.60 -29.23
C LEU A 574 16.97 -43.43 -30.06
N TYR A 575 15.84 -43.88 -29.51
CA TYR A 575 14.54 -43.79 -30.16
C TYR A 575 13.66 -42.75 -29.47
N LEU A 576 13.08 -41.86 -30.26
CA LEU A 576 12.16 -40.82 -29.82
C LEU A 576 10.84 -40.98 -30.55
N PHE A 577 9.84 -41.46 -29.82
CA PHE A 577 8.49 -41.59 -30.34
C PHE A 577 7.75 -40.27 -30.18
N LYS A 578 7.00 -39.89 -31.22
CA LYS A 578 6.21 -38.67 -31.25
C LYS A 578 4.83 -38.94 -31.82
N ALA A 579 3.91 -38.03 -31.49
CA ALA A 579 2.59 -37.99 -32.10
C ALA A 579 2.69 -37.78 -33.63
N GLU A 580 1.59 -38.08 -34.33
CA GLU A 580 1.45 -37.82 -35.75
C GLU A 580 1.79 -36.37 -36.11
N LEU A 581 2.48 -36.18 -37.23
CA LEU A 581 2.75 -34.86 -37.81
C LEU A 581 1.59 -34.43 -38.69
N SER A 582 1.26 -33.15 -38.66
CA SER A 582 0.33 -32.56 -39.64
C SER A 582 0.94 -32.59 -41.05
N LYS A 583 0.06 -32.57 -42.07
CA LYS A 583 0.47 -32.43 -43.48
C LYS A 583 1.46 -31.26 -43.69
N SER A 584 1.26 -30.15 -43.00
CA SER A 584 2.12 -28.96 -43.11
C SER A 584 3.52 -29.21 -42.55
N GLU A 585 3.64 -29.86 -41.39
CA GLU A 585 4.93 -30.18 -40.77
C GLU A 585 5.71 -31.20 -41.61
N ILE A 586 5.03 -32.24 -42.10
CA ILE A 586 5.63 -33.21 -43.03
C ILE A 586 6.15 -32.47 -44.27
N SER A 587 5.35 -31.56 -44.83
CA SER A 587 5.75 -30.75 -45.99
C SER A 587 7.03 -29.95 -45.72
N ASP A 588 7.14 -29.29 -44.57
CA ASP A 588 8.30 -28.48 -44.24
C ASP A 588 9.55 -29.34 -44.01
N MET A 589 9.40 -30.53 -43.42
CA MET A 589 10.48 -31.48 -43.23
C MET A 589 10.98 -32.10 -44.54
N ILE A 590 10.07 -32.43 -45.48
CA ILE A 590 10.42 -32.89 -46.83
C ILE A 590 11.23 -31.81 -47.55
N LYS A 591 10.76 -30.55 -47.53
CA LYS A 591 11.47 -29.41 -48.12
C LYS A 591 12.88 -29.27 -47.53
N GLY A 592 13.03 -29.45 -46.23
CA GLY A 592 14.31 -29.37 -45.53
C GLY A 592 15.24 -30.58 -45.72
N ASN A 593 14.81 -31.64 -46.43
CA ASN A 593 15.51 -32.92 -46.53
C ASN A 593 15.84 -33.53 -45.15
N ILE A 594 14.87 -33.46 -44.23
CA ILE A 594 15.01 -33.88 -42.82
C ILE A 594 14.44 -35.30 -42.59
N ILE A 595 13.60 -35.79 -43.49
CA ILE A 595 12.98 -37.13 -43.38
C ILE A 595 13.85 -38.16 -44.08
N SER A 596 14.07 -39.30 -43.43
CA SER A 596 14.77 -40.44 -44.02
C SER A 596 13.79 -41.37 -44.72
N TYR A 597 12.67 -41.72 -44.07
CA TYR A 597 11.66 -42.62 -44.62
C TYR A 597 10.24 -42.10 -44.37
N ILE A 598 9.35 -42.31 -45.34
CA ILE A 598 7.94 -41.91 -45.25
C ILE A 598 7.04 -43.00 -45.84
N SER A 599 5.91 -43.26 -45.20
CA SER A 599 4.96 -44.25 -45.71
C SER A 599 4.42 -43.85 -47.08
N LYS A 600 4.29 -44.84 -47.97
CA LYS A 600 3.68 -44.68 -49.28
C LYS A 600 2.24 -44.18 -49.17
N GLY A 601 1.51 -44.53 -48.11
CA GLY A 601 0.15 -44.03 -47.87
C GLY A 601 0.09 -42.51 -47.74
N ILE A 602 0.99 -41.90 -46.97
CA ILE A 602 1.05 -40.44 -46.79
C ILE A 602 1.42 -39.75 -48.10
N LEU A 603 2.44 -40.25 -48.81
CA LEU A 603 2.81 -39.72 -50.12
C LEU A 603 1.69 -39.90 -51.14
N LYS A 604 1.00 -41.04 -51.13
CA LYS A 604 -0.14 -41.26 -52.01
C LYS A 604 -1.23 -40.22 -51.75
N ALA A 605 -1.60 -39.99 -50.49
CA ALA A 605 -2.65 -39.03 -50.13
C ALA A 605 -2.31 -37.57 -50.48
N TYR A 606 -1.10 -37.11 -50.15
CA TYR A 606 -0.75 -35.68 -50.20
C TYR A 606 0.20 -35.30 -51.33
N PHE A 607 0.77 -36.27 -52.05
CA PHE A 607 1.53 -36.03 -53.28
C PHE A 607 0.75 -36.54 -54.49
N TYR A 608 0.42 -37.83 -54.57
CA TYR A 608 -0.17 -38.42 -55.78
C TYR A 608 -1.66 -38.11 -55.98
N ASP A 609 -2.50 -38.38 -54.99
CA ASP A 609 -3.96 -38.19 -55.08
C ASP A 609 -4.35 -36.71 -55.03
N ALA A 610 -3.48 -35.87 -54.44
CA ALA A 610 -3.68 -34.43 -54.33
C ALA A 610 -3.90 -33.78 -55.71
N ARG A 611 -4.91 -32.91 -55.80
CA ARG A 611 -5.28 -32.22 -57.05
C ARG A 611 -4.93 -30.74 -57.05
N ASP A 612 -4.68 -30.17 -55.87
CA ASP A 612 -4.41 -28.75 -55.67
C ASP A 612 -3.59 -28.51 -54.40
N GLN A 613 -3.28 -27.23 -54.15
CA GLN A 613 -2.47 -26.79 -53.01
C GLN A 613 -3.13 -27.02 -51.64
N TYR A 614 -4.44 -27.23 -51.58
CA TYR A 614 -5.18 -27.48 -50.35
C TYR A 614 -5.17 -28.97 -49.99
N GLY A 615 -5.23 -29.85 -51.00
CA GLY A 615 -5.07 -31.29 -50.84
C GLY A 615 -3.62 -31.72 -50.65
N GLY A 616 -2.67 -31.04 -51.32
CA GLY A 616 -1.28 -31.50 -51.37
C GLY A 616 -0.31 -30.87 -50.39
N PHE A 617 0.95 -31.31 -50.46
CA PHE A 617 2.07 -30.64 -49.80
C PHE A 617 2.39 -29.27 -50.43
N LYS A 618 3.13 -28.43 -49.71
CA LYS A 618 3.56 -27.10 -50.19
C LYS A 618 4.41 -27.27 -51.45
N PHE A 619 4.32 -26.30 -52.37
CA PHE A 619 4.99 -26.33 -53.68
C PHE A 619 6.47 -26.75 -53.64
N LEU A 620 7.26 -26.22 -52.70
CA LEU A 620 8.68 -26.57 -52.58
C LEU A 620 8.91 -28.02 -52.12
N ALA A 621 8.05 -28.55 -51.26
CA ALA A 621 8.11 -29.95 -50.85
C ALA A 621 7.72 -30.87 -52.01
N MET A 622 6.70 -30.49 -52.78
CA MET A 622 6.33 -31.22 -53.99
C MET A 622 7.50 -31.25 -54.99
N LYS A 623 8.18 -30.12 -55.22
CA LYS A 623 9.38 -30.07 -56.09
C LYS A 623 10.52 -30.96 -55.58
N ALA A 624 10.76 -31.00 -54.27
CA ALA A 624 11.75 -31.89 -53.67
C ALA A 624 11.40 -33.37 -53.89
N LEU A 625 10.12 -33.74 -53.75
CA LEU A 625 9.64 -35.09 -54.01
C LEU A 625 9.77 -35.49 -55.48
N TYR A 626 9.51 -34.59 -56.44
CA TYR A 626 9.74 -34.88 -57.87
C TYR A 626 11.16 -35.39 -58.12
N LYS A 627 12.16 -34.66 -57.63
CA LYS A 627 13.55 -35.05 -57.77
C LYS A 627 13.84 -36.41 -57.12
N LYS A 628 13.30 -36.64 -55.91
CA LYS A 628 13.54 -37.87 -55.15
C LYS A 628 12.83 -39.09 -55.74
N LEU A 629 11.62 -38.92 -56.30
CA LEU A 629 10.77 -40.01 -56.76
C LEU A 629 11.00 -40.38 -58.23
N SER A 630 11.29 -39.41 -59.12
CA SER A 630 11.51 -39.67 -60.55
C SER A 630 12.93 -39.41 -61.03
N GLY A 631 13.83 -38.93 -60.16
CA GLY A 631 15.18 -38.53 -60.53
C GLY A 631 15.25 -37.25 -61.38
N ARG A 632 14.10 -36.62 -61.69
CA ARG A 632 14.00 -35.41 -62.54
C ARG A 632 13.54 -34.22 -61.73
N GLU A 633 14.16 -33.06 -61.95
CA GLU A 633 13.72 -31.82 -61.33
C GLU A 633 12.52 -31.23 -62.08
N TYR A 634 11.52 -30.76 -61.32
CA TYR A 634 10.46 -29.94 -61.88
C TYR A 634 11.02 -28.58 -62.32
N GLN A 635 10.94 -28.29 -63.61
CA GLN A 635 11.53 -27.12 -64.27
C GLN A 635 10.71 -25.82 -64.08
N GLY A 636 9.47 -25.91 -63.61
CA GLY A 636 8.63 -24.75 -63.38
C GLY A 636 9.00 -23.99 -62.10
N ASN A 637 8.92 -22.66 -62.17
CA ASN A 637 9.25 -21.76 -61.04
C ASN A 637 8.02 -21.12 -60.38
N LYS A 638 6.81 -21.39 -60.87
CA LYS A 638 5.57 -20.79 -60.36
C LYS A 638 4.64 -21.85 -59.78
N ALA A 639 4.28 -21.69 -58.50
CA ALA A 639 3.35 -22.59 -57.81
C ALA A 639 1.98 -22.71 -58.52
N ALA A 640 1.51 -21.63 -59.15
CA ALA A 640 0.23 -21.61 -59.88
C ALA A 640 0.19 -22.55 -61.10
N LYS A 641 1.35 -22.87 -61.71
CA LYS A 641 1.43 -23.77 -62.87
C LYS A 641 1.72 -25.23 -62.47
N PHE A 642 2.15 -25.45 -61.24
CA PHE A 642 2.57 -26.75 -60.75
C PHE A 642 1.43 -27.78 -60.76
N TRP A 643 0.28 -27.46 -60.17
CA TRP A 643 -0.82 -28.42 -60.00
C TRP A 643 -1.44 -28.90 -61.32
N PRO A 644 -1.74 -28.02 -62.31
CA PRO A 644 -2.19 -28.46 -63.63
C PRO A 644 -1.20 -29.42 -64.32
N GLU A 645 0.11 -29.13 -64.24
CA GLU A 645 1.15 -29.98 -64.83
C GLU A 645 1.31 -31.30 -64.08
N HIS A 646 1.32 -31.25 -62.74
CA HIS A 646 1.37 -32.43 -61.89
C HIS A 646 0.20 -33.37 -62.18
N ASN A 647 -1.04 -32.86 -62.21
CA ASN A 647 -2.23 -33.65 -62.50
C ASN A 647 -2.20 -34.29 -63.90
N LYS A 648 -1.55 -33.65 -64.88
CA LYS A 648 -1.43 -34.20 -66.25
C LYS A 648 -0.48 -35.39 -66.33
N VAL A 649 0.59 -35.41 -65.53
CA VAL A 649 1.68 -36.37 -65.68
C VAL A 649 1.77 -37.40 -64.56
N LYS A 650 1.07 -37.18 -63.43
CA LYS A 650 1.30 -37.98 -62.22
C LYS A 650 0.93 -39.46 -62.35
N GLU A 651 -0.11 -39.77 -63.13
CA GLU A 651 -0.52 -41.16 -63.40
C GLU A 651 0.59 -41.92 -64.14
N GLU A 652 1.10 -41.36 -65.23
CA GLU A 652 2.19 -41.96 -66.01
C GLU A 652 3.50 -42.03 -65.21
N GLN A 653 3.84 -40.97 -64.47
CA GLN A 653 5.16 -40.83 -63.85
C GLN A 653 5.30 -41.47 -62.47
N PHE A 654 4.23 -41.60 -61.69
CA PHE A 654 4.34 -41.98 -60.28
C PHE A 654 3.39 -43.10 -59.82
N LEU A 655 2.39 -43.49 -60.61
CA LEU A 655 1.41 -44.52 -60.19
C LEU A 655 2.11 -45.82 -59.73
N HIS A 656 3.08 -46.29 -60.51
CA HIS A 656 3.85 -47.52 -60.25
C HIS A 656 4.59 -47.53 -58.89
N ILE A 657 4.82 -46.37 -58.28
CA ILE A 657 5.47 -46.26 -56.96
C ILE A 657 4.52 -46.73 -55.84
N PHE A 658 3.21 -46.57 -56.06
CA PHE A 658 2.15 -46.74 -55.06
C PHE A 658 1.32 -48.03 -55.23
N ASP A 659 1.74 -48.94 -56.11
CA ASP A 659 1.04 -50.20 -56.40
C ASP A 659 0.91 -51.11 -55.17
N GLU A 660 1.91 -51.08 -54.27
CA GLU A 660 1.91 -51.84 -53.03
C GLU A 660 2.16 -50.92 -51.81
N PRO A 661 1.53 -51.21 -50.65
CA PRO A 661 1.86 -50.56 -49.39
C PRO A 661 3.35 -50.68 -49.05
N GLY A 662 3.90 -49.69 -48.36
CA GLY A 662 5.31 -49.70 -47.97
C GLY A 662 5.83 -48.31 -47.64
N TYR A 663 7.13 -48.10 -47.83
CA TYR A 663 7.83 -46.86 -47.52
C TYR A 663 8.67 -46.39 -48.69
N ILE A 664 8.91 -45.08 -48.74
CA ILE A 664 9.86 -44.45 -49.64
C ILE A 664 11.03 -43.93 -48.81
N ALA A 665 12.25 -44.29 -49.23
CA ALA A 665 13.49 -43.73 -48.72
C ALA A 665 13.74 -42.37 -49.40
N LEU A 666 13.78 -41.30 -48.61
CA LEU A 666 14.25 -39.99 -49.04
C LEU A 666 15.73 -39.79 -48.68
N ASP A 667 16.22 -40.50 -47.67
CA ASP A 667 17.64 -40.69 -47.32
C ASP A 667 17.81 -42.11 -46.79
N ASP A 668 18.65 -42.90 -47.47
CA ASP A 668 18.84 -44.32 -47.19
C ASP A 668 20.16 -44.66 -46.48
N THR A 669 20.87 -43.64 -45.98
CA THR A 669 22.14 -43.79 -45.24
C THR A 669 22.03 -44.77 -44.07
N TYR A 670 20.86 -44.86 -43.43
CA TYR A 670 20.61 -45.70 -42.24
C TYR A 670 19.59 -46.82 -42.51
N ARG A 671 19.65 -47.45 -43.69
CA ARG A 671 18.69 -48.46 -44.14
C ARG A 671 18.52 -49.64 -43.19
N GLU A 672 19.61 -50.17 -42.64
CA GLU A 672 19.58 -51.30 -41.71
C GLU A 672 18.75 -50.96 -40.46
N ILE A 673 19.01 -49.79 -39.85
CA ILE A 673 18.29 -49.28 -38.68
C ILE A 673 16.80 -49.14 -38.96
N PHE A 674 16.45 -48.64 -40.15
CA PHE A 674 15.05 -48.48 -40.55
C PHE A 674 14.34 -49.83 -40.75
N GLU A 675 14.95 -50.79 -41.46
CA GLU A 675 14.32 -52.09 -41.67
C GLU A 675 14.19 -52.87 -40.35
N GLY A 676 15.16 -52.77 -39.44
CA GLY A 676 15.04 -53.29 -38.08
C GLY A 676 13.87 -52.66 -37.32
N LEU A 677 13.74 -51.33 -37.33
CA LEU A 677 12.62 -50.61 -36.71
C LEU A 677 11.27 -51.00 -37.34
N LYS A 678 11.21 -51.17 -38.65
CA LYS A 678 9.99 -51.54 -39.40
C LYS A 678 9.53 -52.96 -39.10
N ALA A 679 10.45 -53.86 -38.75
CA ALA A 679 10.10 -55.22 -38.35
C ALA A 679 9.34 -55.26 -37.02
N ILE A 680 9.55 -54.25 -36.16
CA ILE A 680 9.03 -54.21 -34.78
C ILE A 680 8.03 -53.07 -34.54
N SER A 681 7.90 -52.15 -35.50
CA SER A 681 6.98 -51.01 -35.44
C SER A 681 6.45 -50.66 -36.83
N HIS A 682 5.26 -50.07 -36.88
CA HIS A 682 4.64 -49.57 -38.12
C HIS A 682 4.66 -48.04 -38.15
N PRO A 683 5.81 -47.39 -38.39
CA PRO A 683 5.89 -45.93 -38.38
C PRO A 683 5.19 -45.32 -39.60
N SER A 684 4.79 -44.06 -39.52
CA SER A 684 4.26 -43.30 -40.66
C SER A 684 5.34 -42.44 -41.30
N VAL A 685 6.22 -41.85 -40.48
CA VAL A 685 7.38 -41.07 -40.88
C VAL A 685 8.55 -41.41 -39.95
N VAL A 686 9.76 -41.55 -40.50
CA VAL A 686 10.98 -41.78 -39.73
C VAL A 686 12.05 -40.77 -40.15
N ARG A 687 12.68 -40.16 -39.16
CA ARG A 687 13.88 -39.34 -39.33
C ARG A 687 15.02 -39.99 -38.57
N ILE A 688 16.13 -40.24 -39.25
CA ILE A 688 17.33 -40.86 -38.68
C ILE A 688 18.52 -39.96 -38.97
N GLU A 689 19.22 -39.56 -37.92
CA GLU A 689 20.39 -38.69 -38.04
C GLU A 689 21.46 -39.06 -37.01
N SER A 690 22.71 -38.68 -37.31
CA SER A 690 23.79 -38.74 -36.34
C SER A 690 23.51 -37.80 -35.17
N LEU A 691 23.81 -38.25 -33.96
CA LEU A 691 23.68 -37.47 -32.74
C LEU A 691 24.53 -36.18 -32.78
N THR A 692 25.62 -36.16 -33.56
CA THR A 692 26.45 -34.96 -33.78
C THR A 692 25.71 -33.82 -34.48
N VAL A 693 24.62 -34.11 -35.20
CA VAL A 693 23.74 -33.11 -35.83
C VAL A 693 22.74 -32.56 -34.80
N TRP A 694 22.41 -33.35 -33.78
CA TRP A 694 21.47 -33.05 -32.70
C TRP A 694 22.16 -32.49 -31.44
N LYS A 695 23.20 -31.67 -31.57
CA LYS A 695 23.95 -31.06 -30.44
C LYS A 695 23.11 -30.23 -29.45
N TYR A 696 21.81 -30.08 -29.68
CA TYR A 696 20.88 -29.37 -28.83
C TYR A 696 19.70 -30.31 -28.53
N GLY A 697 19.66 -30.87 -27.31
CA GLY A 697 18.51 -31.66 -26.84
C GLY A 697 17.21 -30.86 -26.93
N SER A 698 16.07 -31.55 -26.94
CA SER A 698 14.77 -30.89 -27.10
C SER A 698 14.36 -29.99 -25.93
N ILE A 699 14.97 -30.24 -24.76
CA ILE A 699 14.81 -29.47 -23.54
C ILE A 699 16.12 -28.71 -23.30
N ARG A 700 16.04 -27.38 -23.21
CA ARG A 700 17.19 -26.48 -22.97
C ARG A 700 17.53 -26.29 -21.49
N ASP A 701 16.67 -26.72 -20.57
CA ASP A 701 16.62 -26.26 -19.16
C ASP A 701 17.13 -27.29 -18.11
N ASP A 702 18.19 -28.06 -18.40
CA ASP A 702 18.90 -28.89 -17.40
C ASP A 702 18.11 -30.01 -16.67
N ILE A 703 16.90 -30.35 -17.12
CA ILE A 703 16.11 -31.49 -16.58
C ILE A 703 16.71 -32.81 -17.08
N ASP A 704 17.20 -33.65 -16.16
CA ASP A 704 17.83 -34.93 -16.49
C ASP A 704 17.71 -35.94 -15.33
N THR A 705 17.54 -37.21 -15.67
CA THR A 705 17.52 -38.37 -14.75
C THR A 705 18.60 -39.41 -15.07
N GLY A 706 19.41 -39.18 -16.10
CA GLY A 706 20.22 -40.20 -16.75
C GLY A 706 19.36 -41.24 -17.46
N ILE A 707 19.96 -42.41 -17.71
CA ILE A 707 19.22 -43.59 -18.17
C ILE A 707 18.63 -44.28 -16.95
N ILE A 708 17.30 -44.34 -16.88
CA ILE A 708 16.57 -45.20 -15.94
C ILE A 708 16.64 -46.61 -16.50
N LYS A 709 17.52 -47.42 -15.91
CA LYS A 709 17.68 -48.83 -16.27
C LYS A 709 16.46 -49.63 -15.78
N MET A 710 15.93 -50.46 -16.66
CA MET A 710 14.85 -51.38 -16.30
C MET A 710 15.45 -52.71 -15.86
N GLU A 711 15.14 -53.13 -14.63
CA GLU A 711 15.59 -54.42 -14.11
C GLU A 711 14.94 -55.54 -14.93
N ARG A 712 15.79 -56.40 -15.50
CA ARG A 712 15.33 -57.63 -16.14
C ARG A 712 14.79 -58.50 -15.01
N GLN A 713 13.50 -58.87 -15.07
CA GLN A 713 13.05 -60.00 -14.26
C GLN A 713 13.93 -61.19 -14.66
N GLN A 714 14.84 -61.59 -13.76
CA GLN A 714 15.40 -62.93 -13.86
C GLN A 714 14.20 -63.85 -13.78
N SER A 715 13.91 -64.55 -14.87
CA SER A 715 13.02 -65.70 -14.83
C SER A 715 13.51 -66.55 -13.67
N GLY A 716 12.68 -66.66 -12.64
CA GLY A 716 12.95 -67.46 -11.47
C GLY A 716 13.18 -68.88 -11.93
N GLY A 717 14.44 -69.23 -12.14
CA GLY A 717 14.88 -70.61 -12.12
C GLY A 717 14.62 -71.09 -10.71
N THR A 718 13.57 -71.89 -10.56
CA THR A 718 13.39 -72.79 -9.43
C THR A 718 14.72 -73.52 -9.19
N LYS A 719 15.51 -73.03 -8.22
CA LYS A 719 16.53 -73.85 -7.59
C LYS A 719 15.80 -74.68 -6.53
N ARG A 720 15.76 -75.98 -6.79
CA ARG A 720 15.45 -77.03 -5.80
C ARG A 720 16.36 -76.90 -4.59
#